data_AF-A0A4Q8AD90-F1
#
_entry.id   AF-A0A4Q8AD90-F1
#
_cell.length_a   1.000
_cell.length_b   1.000
_cell.length_c   1.000
_cell.angle_alpha   90.00
_cell.angle_beta   90.00
_cell.angle_gamma   90.00
#
_symmetry.space_group_name_H-M   'P 1'
#
loop_
_entity.id
_entity.type
_entity.pdbx_description
1 polymer ?
#
loop_
_entity_poly.entity_id
_entity_poly.type
_entity_poly.pdbx_seq_one_letter_code
_entity_poly.pdbx_strand_id
1 'polypeptide(L)'
;MNSTNPDTTTSSTHDSDVDLASYSYRALPQRRGTDSIEAVEAFLTGGSIRAPRFGDIDYDDGAVWQAVGDRTHDRFLHGFLFLADWTEALEEGDERAGVAVLDLIDRWVGQNGFDPAASPHPLAYHDETTAQRLMHWLLVERNLSRSDNGLDLSVLRAAIDNTASVLLRDDFHAGWNNHGMFQDLALRHYSEMARWNEESHLVEFRSTALERLHGYFSTCFTVDGVHVENSPTYHQMICRFLTEHVAYLHLRGITDSQLDDILEKASVYATHVVTPAGTHPLLSDSVSRSLLATAGKLFDSSNYDFAVTQGRKGTVPKDVTLLLPESGYAIHRSRWADREATWVMLTAAYNSNYHKHSDDLSLVVHGAGQPLVSEAGPYGYNYSDPMTVYGFSQFAHNNIVLDRKSVRRVDDYADTVRFIHAEKTAHGFDVTAETGRLTGGTHRREVSVATGEQADVIRVVDTVEGERDDHTWEMFWNLAPNLLVVPHGQGFEAFRDGVKVLDAFFEADVPTQVSVHRGETKPRVLGWAFPEFGEAEPASVVRVSFKARCARVASRFAVRGDFNYADLALVEGKNQWRRAGGEPQLNYLLDLQEGPSPAPLVVVFSAISPLGRFTYNYRSSLQDLPVNVLYILDDFGDQGCYYLSDHGSRAIAHSVQALIGKVVDDLQIGREHVYFAGSSKGGAAALYHGIEFAGGGIVVGAPQTRIGSFLEKPHPNVLKFMTGGTGQVAVAELDAILFEQVQRQSTIPRVDLLVGDADHHYRNHVLPWVRHAEEAGHTIGLEVVPGTPHSDVGPVFKNFLRSKITALAARVGAPHGSTASAAASGLSSGTSSLPQAQPSGAAPWINLSVAAGSSTLRLSVSGAEELQVSLKLYRANEVVDTIEYGDRRDFSWDSLEAGRYRARVYYRERGGEAQAVTSSWCEVA
;
A
#
# COMPACT_ATOMS: atom_id res chain seq x y z
N MET A 1 2.62 -28.45 83.98
CA MET A 1 2.94 -29.89 83.94
C MET A 1 3.70 -30.12 82.64
N ASN A 2 5.02 -29.90 82.61
CA ASN A 2 6.08 -30.90 82.83
C ASN A 2 5.90 -32.18 82.00
N SER A 3 6.65 -32.34 80.90
CA SER A 3 7.88 -33.15 80.89
C SER A 3 8.73 -32.92 79.63
N THR A 4 10.04 -33.02 79.81
CA THR A 4 11.18 -32.60 78.99
C THR A 4 11.88 -33.73 78.22
N ASN A 5 12.39 -33.41 77.01
CA ASN A 5 13.66 -33.82 76.32
C ASN A 5 13.98 -35.30 75.93
N PRO A 6 15.01 -35.59 75.08
CA PRO A 6 15.61 -34.87 73.92
C PRO A 6 16.05 -35.79 72.71
N ASP A 7 16.55 -35.18 71.63
CA ASP A 7 17.55 -35.64 70.63
C ASP A 7 17.48 -37.01 69.92
N THR A 8 17.41 -36.99 68.59
CA THR A 8 18.54 -37.43 67.73
C THR A 8 18.40 -36.96 66.29
N THR A 9 19.44 -36.28 65.85
CA THR A 9 19.78 -35.81 64.51
C THR A 9 20.04 -36.94 63.53
N THR A 10 19.45 -36.89 62.34
CA THR A 10 20.12 -37.13 61.06
C THR A 10 19.47 -36.23 60.02
N SER A 11 20.21 -35.22 59.60
CA SER A 11 19.80 -34.25 58.59
C SER A 11 19.75 -34.92 57.22
N SER A 12 18.55 -35.10 56.67
CA SER A 12 18.35 -35.26 55.24
C SER A 12 18.48 -33.88 54.57
N THR A 13 19.69 -33.56 54.11
CA THR A 13 19.89 -32.43 53.18
C THR A 13 19.57 -32.91 51.76
N HIS A 14 18.29 -32.92 51.41
CA HIS A 14 17.82 -32.98 50.03
C HIS A 14 16.41 -32.38 50.00
N ASP A 15 16.33 -31.06 50.02
CA ASP A 15 15.12 -30.38 49.57
C ASP A 15 15.40 -28.88 49.34
N SER A 16 15.98 -28.55 48.18
CA SER A 16 15.85 -27.24 47.50
C SER A 16 16.63 -27.12 46.17
N ASP A 17 17.13 -28.19 45.56
CA ASP A 17 17.78 -28.09 44.24
C ASP A 17 16.71 -28.12 43.14
N VAL A 18 16.49 -26.96 42.52
CA VAL A 18 15.75 -26.90 41.27
C VAL A 18 16.58 -27.63 40.20
N ASP A 19 16.08 -28.76 39.70
CA ASP A 19 16.83 -29.67 38.81
C ASP A 19 17.17 -29.01 37.44
N LEU A 20 18.37 -28.43 37.35
CA LEU A 20 18.95 -27.82 36.14
C LEU A 20 19.11 -28.82 34.98
N ALA A 21 19.29 -30.10 35.28
CA ALA A 21 19.33 -31.14 34.26
C ALA A 21 17.94 -31.33 33.65
N SER A 22 16.87 -31.27 34.45
CA SER A 22 15.49 -31.27 33.95
C SER A 22 15.08 -29.96 33.26
N TYR A 23 15.68 -28.82 33.62
CA TYR A 23 15.53 -27.59 32.84
C TYR A 23 16.19 -27.74 31.45
N SER A 24 17.45 -28.16 31.41
CA SER A 24 18.19 -28.39 30.16
C SER A 24 17.52 -29.41 29.27
N TYR A 25 17.05 -30.53 29.84
CA TYR A 25 16.30 -31.55 29.10
C TYR A 25 15.08 -30.96 28.36
N ARG A 26 14.27 -30.14 29.04
CA ARG A 26 13.08 -29.51 28.46
C ARG A 26 13.39 -28.49 27.37
N ALA A 27 14.60 -27.95 27.33
CA ALA A 27 15.06 -27.02 26.30
C ALA A 27 15.55 -27.73 25.02
N LEU A 28 15.89 -29.02 25.10
CA LEU A 28 16.33 -29.80 23.95
C LEU A 28 15.22 -29.95 22.87
N PRO A 29 15.58 -30.13 21.59
CA PRO A 29 14.60 -30.30 20.51
C PRO A 29 13.76 -31.57 20.70
N GLN A 30 12.45 -31.41 20.89
CA GLN A 30 11.53 -32.53 21.12
C GLN A 30 10.26 -32.36 20.27
N ARG A 31 9.75 -33.46 19.73
CA ARG A 31 8.46 -33.57 19.04
C ARG A 31 7.70 -34.79 19.57
N ARG A 32 6.37 -34.72 19.51
CA ARG A 32 5.43 -35.70 20.05
C ARG A 32 4.18 -35.73 19.19
N GLY A 33 3.44 -36.84 19.25
CA GLY A 33 2.17 -37.02 18.55
C GLY A 33 2.27 -37.97 17.35
N THR A 34 1.17 -38.07 16.60
CA THR A 34 0.98 -39.11 15.57
C THR A 34 2.09 -39.15 14.52
N ASP A 35 2.50 -37.99 13.99
CA ASP A 35 3.56 -37.91 12.97
C ASP A 35 4.90 -38.43 13.51
N SER A 36 5.20 -38.16 14.79
CA SER A 36 6.40 -38.64 15.47
C SER A 36 6.36 -40.17 15.64
N ILE A 37 5.21 -40.72 16.04
CA ILE A 37 4.99 -42.17 16.14
C ILE A 37 5.15 -42.85 14.78
N GLU A 38 4.56 -42.28 13.72
CA GLU A 38 4.69 -42.79 12.35
C GLU A 38 6.13 -42.71 11.83
N ALA A 39 6.90 -41.69 12.23
CA ALA A 39 8.30 -41.56 11.87
C ALA A 39 9.17 -42.65 12.50
N VAL A 40 8.96 -42.94 13.79
CA VAL A 40 9.66 -44.03 14.47
C VAL A 40 9.29 -45.38 13.85
N GLU A 41 8.01 -45.68 13.66
CA GLU A 41 7.59 -46.96 13.07
C GLU A 41 8.04 -47.13 11.62
N ALA A 42 8.09 -46.07 10.82
CA ALA A 42 8.64 -46.13 9.46
C ALA A 42 10.12 -46.56 9.46
N PHE A 43 10.90 -46.08 10.43
CA PHE A 43 12.28 -46.51 10.60
C PHE A 43 12.35 -47.96 11.08
N LEU A 44 11.60 -48.31 12.13
CA LEU A 44 11.65 -49.64 12.75
C LEU A 44 11.17 -50.77 11.83
N THR A 45 10.28 -50.48 10.88
CA THR A 45 9.72 -51.48 9.97
C THR A 45 10.43 -51.55 8.62
N GLY A 46 10.99 -50.45 8.15
CA GLY A 46 11.51 -50.34 6.78
C GLY A 46 12.81 -49.56 6.61
N GLY A 47 13.47 -49.13 7.70
CA GLY A 47 14.71 -48.35 7.61
C GLY A 47 14.53 -46.94 7.03
N SER A 48 13.30 -46.41 7.04
CA SER A 48 12.98 -45.13 6.42
C SER A 48 13.02 -43.98 7.43
N ILE A 49 13.94 -43.03 7.24
CA ILE A 49 14.00 -41.77 8.00
C ILE A 49 13.02 -40.77 7.38
N ARG A 50 11.95 -40.42 8.12
CA ARG A 50 10.99 -39.41 7.65
C ARG A 50 11.64 -38.02 7.58
N ALA A 51 11.54 -37.39 6.41
CA ALA A 51 12.01 -36.01 6.24
C ALA A 51 10.98 -35.19 5.43
N PRO A 52 10.05 -34.47 6.10
CA PRO A 52 8.93 -33.79 5.44
C PRO A 52 9.33 -32.84 4.31
N ARG A 53 10.53 -32.25 4.38
CA ARG A 53 11.04 -31.28 3.40
C ARG A 53 11.79 -31.90 2.23
N PHE A 54 12.25 -33.14 2.37
CA PHE A 54 13.14 -33.80 1.40
C PHE A 54 12.53 -35.09 0.81
N GLY A 55 11.40 -35.54 1.34
CA GLY A 55 10.91 -36.89 1.12
C GLY A 55 11.58 -37.87 2.07
N ASP A 56 11.02 -39.08 2.19
CA ASP A 56 11.58 -40.11 3.06
C ASP A 56 12.97 -40.57 2.58
N ILE A 57 13.90 -40.71 3.52
CA ILE A 57 15.30 -41.03 3.26
C ILE A 57 15.55 -42.48 3.69
N ASP A 58 16.05 -43.29 2.76
CA ASP A 58 16.44 -44.67 3.06
C ASP A 58 17.72 -44.69 3.90
N TYR A 59 17.70 -45.37 5.05
CA TYR A 59 18.87 -45.57 5.89
C TYR A 59 19.93 -46.45 5.21
N ASP A 60 19.48 -47.41 4.39
CA ASP A 60 20.32 -48.35 3.62
C ASP A 60 21.49 -48.92 4.42
N ASP A 61 21.19 -49.49 5.59
CA ASP A 61 22.18 -50.10 6.49
C ASP A 61 23.37 -49.16 6.85
N GLY A 62 23.12 -47.85 6.87
CA GLY A 62 24.11 -46.81 7.17
C GLY A 62 24.87 -46.26 5.96
N ALA A 63 24.52 -46.65 4.72
CA ALA A 63 25.10 -46.03 3.52
C ALA A 63 24.72 -44.54 3.40
N VAL A 64 23.59 -44.15 3.99
CA VAL A 64 23.09 -42.77 4.02
C VAL A 64 24.11 -41.76 4.57
N TRP A 65 24.99 -42.19 5.49
CA TRP A 65 25.99 -41.31 6.11
C TRP A 65 27.18 -40.95 5.19
N GLN A 66 27.33 -41.67 4.08
CA GLN A 66 28.35 -41.37 3.06
C GLN A 66 27.76 -40.70 1.82
N ALA A 67 26.42 -40.66 1.70
CA ALA A 67 25.75 -40.02 0.59
C ALA A 67 25.93 -38.50 0.67
N VAL A 68 26.32 -37.88 -0.44
CA VAL A 68 26.46 -36.42 -0.55
C VAL A 68 25.19 -35.86 -1.18
N GLY A 69 24.41 -35.13 -0.39
CA GLY A 69 23.20 -34.44 -0.81
C GLY A 69 23.40 -32.94 -0.98
N ASP A 70 22.29 -32.20 -0.99
CA ASP A 70 22.38 -30.75 -0.80
C ASP A 70 22.71 -30.41 0.65
N ARG A 71 23.28 -29.21 0.88
CA ARG A 71 23.75 -28.79 2.19
C ARG A 71 22.66 -28.83 3.27
N THR A 72 21.40 -28.55 2.94
CA THR A 72 20.32 -28.52 3.94
C THR A 72 19.89 -29.93 4.32
N HIS A 73 19.80 -30.81 3.32
CA HIS A 73 19.58 -32.24 3.49
C HIS A 73 20.65 -32.88 4.39
N ASP A 74 21.93 -32.62 4.11
CA ASP A 74 23.02 -33.23 4.86
C ASP A 74 23.14 -32.68 6.29
N ARG A 75 22.77 -31.42 6.52
CA ARG A 75 22.67 -30.85 7.88
C ARG A 75 21.58 -31.55 8.69
N PHE A 76 20.45 -31.89 8.07
CA PHE A 76 19.36 -32.61 8.72
C PHE A 76 19.80 -34.02 9.16
N LEU A 77 20.51 -34.75 8.29
CA LEU A 77 21.01 -36.09 8.58
C LEU A 77 22.14 -36.08 9.62
N HIS A 78 23.26 -35.40 9.34
CA HIS A 78 24.44 -35.43 10.23
C HIS A 78 24.22 -34.68 11.55
N GLY A 79 23.20 -33.85 11.64
CA GLY A 79 22.76 -33.24 12.90
C GLY A 79 21.80 -34.12 13.71
N PHE A 80 21.35 -35.25 13.16
CA PHE A 80 20.33 -36.14 13.75
C PHE A 80 19.02 -35.41 14.08
N LEU A 81 18.65 -34.40 13.26
CA LEU A 81 17.47 -33.55 13.53
C LEU A 81 16.16 -34.35 13.54
N PHE A 82 16.11 -35.49 12.87
CA PHE A 82 14.97 -36.41 12.88
C PHE A 82 14.76 -37.09 14.25
N LEU A 83 15.76 -37.13 15.14
CA LEU A 83 15.61 -37.74 16.46
C LEU A 83 14.72 -36.94 17.41
N ALA A 84 14.37 -35.68 17.08
CA ALA A 84 13.35 -34.94 17.82
C ALA A 84 12.01 -35.71 17.85
N ASP A 85 11.67 -36.42 16.76
CA ASP A 85 10.46 -37.24 16.64
C ASP A 85 10.54 -38.57 17.40
N TRP A 86 11.70 -38.94 17.94
CA TRP A 86 11.87 -40.19 18.70
C TRP A 86 11.62 -40.02 20.20
N THR A 87 11.36 -38.78 20.65
CA THR A 87 11.23 -38.43 22.06
C THR A 87 10.24 -39.32 22.81
N GLU A 88 9.02 -39.46 22.27
CA GLU A 88 7.91 -40.17 22.92
C GLU A 88 8.20 -41.67 23.06
N ALA A 89 8.64 -42.32 21.97
CA ALA A 89 8.96 -43.75 21.99
C ALA A 89 10.11 -44.09 22.97
N LEU A 90 11.14 -43.24 23.02
CA LEU A 90 12.27 -43.44 23.94
C LEU A 90 11.88 -43.18 25.40
N GLU A 91 11.02 -42.20 25.68
CA GLU A 91 10.50 -41.95 27.02
C GLU A 91 9.61 -43.07 27.55
N GLU A 92 8.80 -43.67 26.68
CA GLU A 92 7.95 -44.82 27.02
C GLU A 92 8.74 -46.12 27.20
N GLY A 93 10.04 -46.12 26.87
CA GLY A 93 10.91 -47.27 27.02
C GLY A 93 10.71 -48.32 25.93
N ASP A 94 10.37 -47.93 24.70
CA ASP A 94 10.33 -48.85 23.56
C ASP A 94 11.74 -49.40 23.27
N GLU A 95 11.94 -50.67 23.60
CA GLU A 95 13.21 -51.39 23.42
C GLU A 95 13.65 -51.41 21.95
N ARG A 96 12.72 -51.52 20.98
CA ARG A 96 13.05 -51.51 19.55
C ARG A 96 13.63 -50.16 19.16
N ALA A 97 13.01 -49.08 19.60
CA ALA A 97 13.49 -47.72 19.36
C ALA A 97 14.84 -47.48 20.03
N GLY A 98 15.03 -47.95 21.27
CA GLY A 98 16.29 -47.83 22.00
C GLY A 98 17.45 -48.55 21.32
N VAL A 99 17.25 -49.78 20.86
CA VAL A 99 18.28 -50.54 20.11
C VAL A 99 18.58 -49.86 18.78
N ALA A 100 17.54 -49.45 18.04
CA ALA A 100 17.69 -48.83 16.73
C ALA A 100 18.45 -47.49 16.78
N VAL A 101 18.18 -46.64 17.77
CA VAL A 101 18.87 -45.34 17.89
C VAL A 101 20.33 -45.52 18.29
N LEU A 102 20.66 -46.52 19.12
CA LEU A 102 22.05 -46.83 19.46
C LEU A 102 22.82 -47.38 18.26
N ASP A 103 22.22 -48.25 17.43
CA ASP A 103 22.83 -48.71 16.17
C ASP A 103 23.07 -47.54 15.20
N LEU A 104 22.09 -46.64 15.03
CA LEU A 104 22.22 -45.44 14.21
C LEU A 104 23.45 -44.60 14.59
N ILE A 105 23.65 -44.39 15.89
CA ILE A 105 24.75 -43.58 16.44
C ILE A 105 26.08 -44.33 16.32
N ASP A 106 26.13 -45.62 16.67
CA ASP A 106 27.34 -46.44 16.56
C ASP A 106 27.85 -46.51 15.12
N ARG A 107 26.97 -46.73 14.15
CA ARG A 107 27.34 -46.74 12.73
C ARG A 107 27.84 -45.38 12.26
N TRP A 108 27.20 -44.29 12.69
CA TRP A 108 27.67 -42.96 12.33
C TRP A 108 29.08 -42.69 12.88
N VAL A 109 29.32 -43.06 14.15
CA VAL A 109 30.62 -42.92 14.81
C VAL A 109 31.68 -43.78 14.12
N GLY A 110 31.37 -45.04 13.80
CA GLY A 110 32.29 -45.94 13.10
C GLY A 110 32.73 -45.44 11.73
N GLN A 111 31.88 -44.67 11.06
CA GLN A 111 32.16 -44.13 9.73
C GLN A 111 32.80 -42.73 9.73
N ASN A 112 32.43 -41.86 10.67
CA ASN A 112 32.89 -40.47 10.69
C ASN A 112 34.00 -40.20 11.73
N GLY A 113 34.21 -41.12 12.67
CA GLY A 113 35.18 -40.96 13.77
C GLY A 113 34.85 -39.77 14.66
N PHE A 114 35.85 -39.32 15.45
CA PHE A 114 35.77 -38.14 16.33
C PHE A 114 36.69 -36.99 15.93
N ASP A 115 37.51 -37.17 14.89
CA ASP A 115 38.40 -36.15 14.37
C ASP A 115 37.75 -35.45 13.17
N PRO A 116 37.37 -34.16 13.29
CA PRO A 116 36.80 -33.38 12.19
C PRO A 116 37.62 -33.44 10.90
N ALA A 117 38.95 -33.48 11.00
CA ALA A 117 39.84 -33.48 9.86
C ALA A 117 39.91 -34.83 9.13
N ALA A 118 39.52 -35.91 9.80
CA ALA A 118 39.55 -37.28 9.26
C ALA A 118 38.19 -37.75 8.71
N SER A 119 37.11 -36.98 8.94
CA SER A 119 35.78 -37.35 8.52
C SER A 119 35.64 -37.39 6.99
N PRO A 120 35.03 -38.45 6.42
CA PRO A 120 34.84 -38.58 4.98
C PRO A 120 33.78 -37.63 4.43
N HIS A 121 32.83 -37.18 5.27
CA HIS A 121 31.77 -36.28 4.88
C HIS A 121 31.97 -34.86 5.44
N PRO A 122 31.90 -33.80 4.61
CA PRO A 122 32.19 -32.43 5.04
C PRO A 122 31.15 -31.85 6.02
N LEU A 123 29.90 -32.35 5.99
CA LEU A 123 28.85 -31.86 6.91
C LEU A 123 28.78 -32.63 8.22
N ALA A 124 29.51 -33.74 8.37
CA ALA A 124 29.57 -34.47 9.63
C ALA A 124 30.11 -33.60 10.78
N TYR A 125 31.05 -32.72 10.47
CA TYR A 125 31.66 -31.78 11.41
C TYR A 125 31.45 -30.31 11.03
N HIS A 126 30.31 -30.01 10.41
CA HIS A 126 29.86 -28.64 10.29
C HIS A 126 29.52 -28.08 11.68
N ASP A 127 29.84 -26.81 11.94
CA ASP A 127 29.80 -26.14 13.26
C ASP A 127 28.45 -26.33 14.01
N GLU A 128 27.37 -25.73 13.52
CA GLU A 128 26.03 -25.80 14.08
C GLU A 128 25.50 -27.24 14.03
N THR A 129 25.84 -27.99 12.98
CA THR A 129 25.38 -29.38 12.82
C THR A 129 25.91 -30.28 13.93
N THR A 130 27.16 -30.06 14.33
CA THR A 130 27.81 -30.77 15.44
C THR A 130 27.15 -30.41 16.78
N ALA A 131 26.79 -29.15 16.97
CA ALA A 131 26.06 -28.69 18.16
C ALA A 131 24.65 -29.30 18.24
N GLN A 132 23.92 -29.30 17.12
CA GLN A 132 22.60 -29.93 17.01
C GLN A 132 22.69 -31.42 17.31
N ARG A 133 23.70 -32.13 16.78
CA ARG A 133 23.91 -33.55 17.06
C ARG A 133 24.12 -33.81 18.56
N LEU A 134 24.96 -33.02 19.23
CA LEU A 134 25.16 -33.12 20.68
C LEU A 134 23.84 -33.00 21.45
N MET A 135 23.01 -32.00 21.10
CA MET A 135 21.71 -31.81 21.74
C MET A 135 20.76 -33.01 21.55
N HIS A 136 20.70 -33.59 20.34
CA HIS A 136 19.87 -34.78 20.10
C HIS A 136 20.43 -36.03 20.78
N TRP A 137 21.75 -36.19 20.89
CA TRP A 137 22.34 -37.31 21.62
C TRP A 137 22.13 -37.21 23.14
N LEU A 138 22.18 -35.99 23.71
CA LEU A 138 21.81 -35.75 25.10
C LEU A 138 20.33 -36.06 25.37
N LEU A 139 19.44 -35.78 24.40
CA LEU A 139 18.03 -36.16 24.48
C LEU A 139 17.87 -37.68 24.55
N VAL A 140 18.53 -38.41 23.65
CA VAL A 140 18.51 -39.88 23.63
C VAL A 140 19.06 -40.45 24.94
N GLU A 141 20.22 -39.99 25.40
CA GLU A 141 20.84 -40.49 26.63
C GLU A 141 19.91 -40.30 27.83
N ARG A 142 19.30 -39.11 27.96
CA ARG A 142 18.42 -38.79 29.09
C ARG A 142 17.17 -39.67 29.13
N ASN A 143 16.63 -40.05 27.98
CA ASN A 143 15.46 -40.91 27.91
C ASN A 143 15.82 -42.37 28.18
N LEU A 144 16.88 -42.88 27.53
CA LEU A 144 17.31 -44.26 27.71
C LEU A 144 17.85 -44.52 29.12
N SER A 145 18.50 -43.55 29.77
CA SER A 145 18.99 -43.69 31.15
C SER A 145 17.89 -43.70 32.21
N ARG A 146 16.69 -43.22 31.88
CA ARG A 146 15.53 -43.19 32.79
C ARG A 146 14.65 -44.43 32.65
N SER A 147 14.69 -45.11 31.52
CA SER A 147 13.97 -46.37 31.30
C SER A 147 14.74 -47.58 31.83
N ASP A 148 14.05 -48.56 32.41
CA ASP A 148 14.64 -49.84 32.88
C ASP A 148 14.81 -50.81 31.69
N ASN A 149 15.63 -50.41 30.71
CA ASN A 149 15.77 -51.09 29.41
C ASN A 149 17.00 -52.03 29.33
N GLY A 150 17.91 -51.97 30.31
CA GLY A 150 19.13 -52.78 30.33
C GLY A 150 20.14 -52.50 29.19
N LEU A 151 19.96 -51.42 28.42
CA LEU A 151 20.84 -51.08 27.29
C LEU A 151 22.18 -50.51 27.78
N ASP A 152 23.27 -50.86 27.09
CA ASP A 152 24.58 -50.27 27.34
C ASP A 152 24.70 -48.90 26.63
N LEU A 153 24.87 -47.84 27.42
CA LEU A 153 25.00 -46.47 26.93
C LEU A 153 26.46 -46.02 26.80
N SER A 154 27.44 -46.91 26.98
CA SER A 154 28.87 -46.57 26.97
C SER A 154 29.33 -45.90 25.68
N VAL A 155 28.92 -46.45 24.52
CA VAL A 155 29.22 -45.89 23.19
C VAL A 155 28.59 -44.51 23.01
N LEU A 156 27.31 -44.35 23.38
CA LEU A 156 26.60 -43.08 23.30
C LEU A 156 27.26 -42.01 24.16
N ARG A 157 27.58 -42.33 25.42
CA ARG A 157 28.24 -41.40 26.36
C ARG A 157 29.62 -40.99 25.86
N ALA A 158 30.41 -41.94 25.35
CA ALA A 158 31.69 -41.63 24.72
C ALA A 158 31.51 -40.72 23.49
N ALA A 159 30.49 -40.94 22.66
CA ALA A 159 30.21 -40.11 21.51
C ALA A 159 29.81 -38.68 21.90
N ILE A 160 28.99 -38.54 22.94
CA ILE A 160 28.60 -37.25 23.54
C ILE A 160 29.84 -36.50 24.05
N ASP A 161 30.68 -37.15 24.87
CA ASP A 161 31.86 -36.53 25.48
C ASP A 161 32.88 -36.07 24.42
N ASN A 162 33.12 -36.88 23.40
CA ASN A 162 33.99 -36.51 22.28
C ASN A 162 33.40 -35.33 21.47
N THR A 163 32.09 -35.33 21.22
CA THR A 163 31.43 -34.24 20.49
C THR A 163 31.48 -32.93 21.28
N ALA A 164 31.23 -32.97 22.59
CA ALA A 164 31.39 -31.82 23.47
C ALA A 164 32.84 -31.31 23.46
N SER A 165 33.83 -32.22 23.51
CA SER A 165 35.25 -31.86 23.43
C SER A 165 35.61 -31.17 22.11
N VAL A 166 35.02 -31.59 20.98
CA VAL A 166 35.20 -30.90 19.69
C VAL A 166 34.62 -29.48 19.73
N LEU A 167 33.41 -29.32 20.28
CA LEU A 167 32.73 -28.02 20.38
C LEU A 167 33.42 -27.04 21.33
N LEU A 168 34.17 -27.55 22.31
CA LEU A 168 34.93 -26.72 23.25
C LEU A 168 36.12 -26.01 22.57
N ARG A 169 36.72 -26.63 21.56
CA ARG A 169 37.94 -26.14 20.91
C ARG A 169 37.73 -24.78 20.23
N ASP A 170 38.63 -23.84 20.51
CA ASP A 170 38.60 -22.50 19.90
C ASP A 170 38.74 -22.54 18.37
N ASP A 171 39.48 -23.50 17.82
CA ASP A 171 39.67 -23.65 16.37
C ASP A 171 38.45 -24.24 15.64
N PHE A 172 37.46 -24.74 16.40
CA PHE A 172 36.19 -25.25 15.88
C PHE A 172 34.99 -24.33 16.18
N HIS A 173 35.16 -23.33 17.07
CA HIS A 173 34.08 -22.40 17.40
C HIS A 173 33.76 -21.48 16.21
N ALA A 174 32.48 -21.30 15.90
CA ALA A 174 32.02 -20.53 14.76
C ALA A 174 32.09 -19.00 14.97
N GLY A 175 32.54 -18.55 16.13
CA GLY A 175 32.66 -17.13 16.50
C GLY A 175 31.33 -16.51 16.95
N TRP A 176 31.25 -15.18 16.88
CA TRP A 176 30.14 -14.39 17.41
C TRP A 176 28.94 -14.32 16.45
N ASN A 177 28.37 -15.47 16.12
CA ASN A 177 27.16 -15.61 15.31
C ASN A 177 26.23 -16.68 15.89
N ASN A 178 25.08 -16.89 15.25
CA ASN A 178 24.09 -17.87 15.69
C ASN A 178 24.62 -19.32 15.71
N HIS A 179 25.53 -19.71 14.81
CA HIS A 179 26.15 -21.04 14.85
C HIS A 179 26.97 -21.21 16.14
N GLY A 180 27.79 -20.21 16.51
CA GLY A 180 28.57 -20.22 17.75
C GLY A 180 27.67 -20.31 18.98
N MET A 181 26.59 -19.53 19.01
CA MET A 181 25.55 -19.62 20.05
C MET A 181 25.02 -21.04 20.22
N PHE A 182 24.71 -21.76 19.12
CA PHE A 182 24.26 -23.15 19.20
C PHE A 182 25.32 -24.07 19.81
N GLN A 183 26.60 -23.90 19.45
CA GLN A 183 27.70 -24.67 20.06
C GLN A 183 27.74 -24.45 21.57
N ASP A 184 27.65 -23.19 22.02
CA ASP A 184 27.75 -22.86 23.44
C ASP A 184 26.49 -23.28 24.22
N LEU A 185 25.29 -23.22 23.62
CA LEU A 185 24.08 -23.80 24.20
C LEU A 185 24.21 -25.31 24.38
N ALA A 186 24.76 -26.02 23.39
CA ALA A 186 24.97 -27.46 23.46
C ALA A 186 25.98 -27.84 24.56
N LEU A 187 27.07 -27.08 24.70
CA LEU A 187 28.04 -27.25 25.80
C LEU A 187 27.43 -26.99 27.17
N ARG A 188 26.58 -25.98 27.30
CA ARG A 188 25.83 -25.73 28.54
C ARG A 188 24.93 -26.91 28.88
N HIS A 189 24.14 -27.41 27.93
CA HIS A 189 23.29 -28.58 28.14
C HIS A 189 24.10 -29.81 28.55
N TYR A 190 25.22 -30.07 27.87
CA TYR A 190 26.15 -31.14 28.21
C TYR A 190 26.62 -31.02 29.67
N SER A 191 27.06 -29.81 30.08
CA SER A 191 27.56 -29.58 31.44
C SER A 191 26.52 -29.81 32.54
N GLU A 192 25.22 -29.78 32.22
CA GLU A 192 24.15 -30.09 33.17
C GLU A 192 23.60 -31.50 33.08
N MET A 193 23.79 -32.19 31.96
CA MET A 193 23.15 -33.47 31.69
C MET A 193 24.11 -34.65 31.77
N ALA A 194 25.40 -34.45 31.54
CA ALA A 194 26.42 -35.50 31.53
C ALA A 194 26.83 -35.98 32.93
N ARG A 195 25.84 -36.43 33.73
CA ARG A 195 26.02 -36.85 35.13
C ARG A 195 26.78 -38.18 35.30
N TRP A 196 27.14 -38.83 34.20
CA TRP A 196 28.11 -39.94 34.20
C TRP A 196 29.55 -39.47 34.40
N ASN A 197 29.82 -38.17 34.20
CA ASN A 197 31.11 -37.54 34.44
C ASN A 197 31.16 -36.85 35.80
N GLU A 198 32.37 -36.71 36.35
CA GLU A 198 32.60 -35.93 37.57
C GLU A 198 32.37 -34.44 37.33
N GLU A 199 31.86 -33.73 38.34
CA GLU A 199 31.61 -32.29 38.27
C GLU A 199 32.86 -31.49 37.87
N SER A 200 34.05 -31.94 38.29
CA SER A 200 35.35 -31.34 37.94
C SER A 200 35.61 -31.31 36.43
N HIS A 201 35.16 -32.31 35.69
CA HIS A 201 35.27 -32.39 34.22
C HIS A 201 34.30 -31.42 33.54
N LEU A 202 33.10 -31.24 34.08
CA LEU A 202 32.04 -30.43 33.48
C LEU A 202 32.21 -28.92 33.70
N VAL A 203 33.00 -28.51 34.69
CA VAL A 203 33.22 -27.09 35.03
C VAL A 203 33.76 -26.29 33.85
N GLU A 204 34.74 -26.81 33.11
CA GLU A 204 35.36 -26.09 31.99
C GLU A 204 34.36 -25.81 30.87
N PHE A 205 33.66 -26.85 30.40
CA PHE A 205 32.60 -26.73 29.39
C PHE A 205 31.56 -25.68 29.78
N ARG A 206 31.19 -25.70 31.07
CA ARG A 206 30.21 -24.77 31.60
C ARG A 206 30.72 -23.34 31.65
N SER A 207 31.91 -23.10 32.20
CA SER A 207 32.47 -21.75 32.27
C SER A 207 32.64 -21.15 30.88
N THR A 208 33.16 -21.94 29.93
CA THR A 208 33.37 -21.49 28.55
C THR A 208 32.04 -21.20 27.86
N ALA A 209 31.04 -22.07 28.01
CA ALA A 209 29.71 -21.85 27.45
C ALA A 209 29.06 -20.57 28.00
N LEU A 210 29.13 -20.33 29.32
CA LEU A 210 28.53 -19.13 29.91
C LEU A 210 29.25 -17.85 29.50
N GLU A 211 30.59 -17.86 29.44
CA GLU A 211 31.37 -16.71 28.97
C GLU A 211 31.05 -16.36 27.51
N ARG A 212 31.04 -17.36 26.63
CA ARG A 212 30.75 -17.16 25.20
C ARG A 212 29.28 -16.77 24.95
N LEU A 213 28.32 -17.36 25.66
CA LEU A 213 26.90 -16.97 25.56
C LEU A 213 26.68 -15.54 26.04
N HIS A 214 27.28 -15.14 27.16
CA HIS A 214 27.25 -13.75 27.61
C HIS A 214 27.84 -12.82 26.55
N GLY A 215 29.04 -13.13 26.01
CA GLY A 215 29.67 -12.32 24.98
C GLY A 215 28.82 -12.18 23.70
N TYR A 216 28.20 -13.27 23.25
CA TYR A 216 27.31 -13.26 22.08
C TYR A 216 26.06 -12.42 22.33
N PHE A 217 25.29 -12.74 23.39
CA PHE A 217 24.04 -12.02 23.65
C PHE A 217 24.24 -10.55 24.00
N SER A 218 25.37 -10.19 24.62
CA SER A 218 25.73 -8.80 24.90
C SER A 218 26.09 -7.99 23.65
N THR A 219 26.32 -8.63 22.49
CA THR A 219 26.79 -7.95 21.27
C THR A 219 25.85 -8.12 20.07
N CYS A 220 24.97 -9.13 20.05
CA CYS A 220 24.02 -9.35 18.96
C CYS A 220 22.74 -8.49 19.05
N PHE A 221 22.64 -7.60 20.05
CA PHE A 221 21.56 -6.64 20.20
C PHE A 221 22.10 -5.21 20.17
N THR A 222 21.33 -4.30 19.58
CA THR A 222 21.55 -2.86 19.70
C THR A 222 21.31 -2.40 21.13
N VAL A 223 21.71 -1.16 21.44
CA VAL A 223 21.45 -0.52 22.74
C VAL A 223 19.95 -0.38 23.07
N ASP A 224 19.09 -0.39 22.04
CA ASP A 224 17.63 -0.37 22.16
C ASP A 224 17.03 -1.78 22.36
N GLY A 225 17.86 -2.83 22.45
CA GLY A 225 17.42 -4.22 22.59
C GLY A 225 16.90 -4.84 21.29
N VAL A 226 17.27 -4.32 20.11
CA VAL A 226 16.88 -4.92 18.83
C VAL A 226 18.00 -5.81 18.31
N HIS A 227 17.69 -7.07 17.98
CA HIS A 227 18.63 -7.94 17.31
C HIS A 227 19.18 -7.32 16.00
N VAL A 228 20.49 -7.40 15.78
CA VAL A 228 21.21 -6.65 14.74
C VAL A 228 20.94 -7.10 13.29
N GLU A 229 20.24 -8.21 13.07
CA GLU A 229 20.00 -8.76 11.72
C GLU A 229 18.80 -8.17 10.97
N ASN A 230 18.23 -7.06 11.45
CA ASN A 230 17.19 -6.28 10.77
C ASN A 230 15.88 -7.04 10.48
N SER A 231 15.69 -8.25 11.02
CA SER A 231 14.52 -9.09 10.80
C SER A 231 13.77 -9.38 12.10
N PRO A 232 12.47 -8.99 12.19
CA PRO A 232 11.58 -9.43 13.26
C PRO A 232 11.56 -10.95 13.50
N THR A 233 11.62 -11.77 12.45
CA THR A 233 11.65 -13.24 12.60
C THR A 233 12.92 -13.72 13.29
N TYR A 234 14.09 -13.20 12.92
CA TYR A 234 15.35 -13.52 13.59
C TYR A 234 15.41 -12.93 15.00
N HIS A 235 14.86 -11.73 15.22
CA HIS A 235 14.72 -11.15 16.56
C HIS A 235 13.97 -12.11 17.50
N GLN A 236 12.81 -12.61 17.08
CA GLN A 236 12.03 -13.57 17.87
C GLN A 236 12.79 -14.87 18.13
N MET A 237 13.50 -15.39 17.12
CA MET A 237 14.30 -16.61 17.25
C MET A 237 15.39 -16.46 18.32
N ILE A 238 16.19 -15.38 18.24
CA ILE A 238 17.28 -15.16 19.19
C ILE A 238 16.75 -14.83 20.59
N CYS A 239 15.65 -14.08 20.70
CA CYS A 239 15.01 -13.82 21.98
C CYS A 239 14.56 -15.10 22.69
N ARG A 240 14.12 -16.13 21.96
CA ARG A 240 13.79 -17.44 22.57
C ARG A 240 15.00 -18.01 23.33
N PHE A 241 16.17 -17.99 22.72
CA PHE A 241 17.40 -18.53 23.32
C PHE A 241 17.91 -17.63 24.45
N LEU A 242 17.79 -16.30 24.30
CA LEU A 242 18.12 -15.36 25.36
C LEU A 242 17.23 -15.58 26.61
N THR A 243 15.90 -15.66 26.43
CA THR A 243 14.97 -15.94 27.54
C THR A 243 15.31 -17.25 28.24
N GLU A 244 15.58 -18.30 27.46
CA GLU A 244 15.92 -19.61 28.00
C GLU A 244 17.25 -19.58 28.78
N HIS A 245 18.23 -18.82 28.29
CA HIS A 245 19.53 -18.64 28.94
C HIS A 245 19.44 -17.80 30.22
N VAL A 246 18.72 -16.68 30.20
CA VAL A 246 18.50 -15.82 31.37
C VAL A 246 17.78 -16.60 32.48
N ALA A 247 16.71 -17.33 32.15
CA ALA A 247 16.03 -18.19 33.11
C ALA A 247 16.96 -19.28 33.67
N TYR A 248 17.84 -19.86 32.86
CA TYR A 248 18.88 -20.77 33.34
C TYR A 248 19.85 -20.12 34.34
N LEU A 249 20.30 -18.89 34.07
CA LEU A 249 21.18 -18.14 34.98
C LEU A 249 20.47 -17.87 36.31
N HIS A 250 19.22 -17.44 36.28
CA HIS A 250 18.42 -17.21 37.50
C HIS A 250 18.21 -18.47 38.32
N LEU A 251 17.93 -19.61 37.68
CA LEU A 251 17.83 -20.92 38.35
C LEU A 251 19.14 -21.34 39.02
N ARG A 252 20.26 -20.87 38.49
CA ARG A 252 21.60 -21.04 39.03
C ARG A 252 21.99 -20.03 40.11
N GLY A 253 21.12 -19.08 40.43
CA GLY A 253 21.42 -17.97 41.33
C GLY A 253 22.44 -16.98 40.75
N ILE A 254 22.62 -16.96 39.43
CA ILE A 254 23.48 -16.01 38.72
C ILE A 254 22.59 -14.87 38.22
N THR A 255 22.92 -13.64 38.62
CA THR A 255 22.31 -12.43 38.08
C THR A 255 23.21 -11.82 37.02
N ASP A 256 22.67 -11.59 35.84
CA ASP A 256 23.35 -10.91 34.74
C ASP A 256 22.49 -9.71 34.31
N SER A 257 22.71 -8.57 34.96
CA SER A 257 21.89 -7.38 34.77
C SER A 257 21.91 -6.85 33.35
N GLN A 258 22.98 -7.13 32.58
CA GLN A 258 23.06 -6.70 31.19
C GLN A 258 22.12 -7.53 30.32
N LEU A 259 22.13 -8.85 30.47
CA LEU A 259 21.24 -9.73 29.71
C LEU A 259 19.77 -9.54 30.13
N ASP A 260 19.52 -9.28 31.41
CA ASP A 260 18.18 -8.93 31.92
C ASP A 260 17.65 -7.64 31.25
N ASP A 261 18.46 -6.59 31.17
CA ASP A 261 18.11 -5.31 30.51
C ASP A 261 17.89 -5.48 28.99
N ILE A 262 18.75 -6.26 28.32
CA ILE A 262 18.58 -6.58 26.90
C ILE A 262 17.26 -7.31 26.68
N LEU A 263 16.95 -8.31 27.50
CA LEU A 263 15.72 -9.09 27.39
C LEU A 263 14.46 -8.23 27.59
N GLU A 264 14.48 -7.31 28.57
CA GLU A 264 13.39 -6.36 28.80
C GLU A 264 13.15 -5.49 27.57
N LYS A 265 14.21 -4.84 27.05
CA LYS A 265 14.13 -3.97 25.86
C LYS A 265 13.71 -4.73 24.60
N ALA A 266 14.24 -5.94 24.41
CA ALA A 266 13.86 -6.81 23.31
C ALA A 266 12.36 -7.14 23.35
N SER A 267 11.81 -7.39 24.54
CA SER A 267 10.37 -7.62 24.71
C SER A 267 9.53 -6.39 24.30
N VAL A 268 10.03 -5.17 24.51
CA VAL A 268 9.36 -3.92 24.12
C VAL A 268 9.30 -3.80 22.59
N TYR A 269 10.41 -4.01 21.88
CA TYR A 269 10.43 -4.04 20.42
C TYR A 269 9.53 -5.15 19.87
N ALA A 270 9.69 -6.38 20.38
CA ALA A 270 8.91 -7.54 19.97
C ALA A 270 7.40 -7.31 20.16
N THR A 271 6.98 -6.56 21.19
CA THR A 271 5.58 -6.18 21.41
C THR A 271 5.07 -5.21 20.34
N HIS A 272 5.84 -4.18 20.01
CA HIS A 272 5.39 -3.10 19.12
C HIS A 272 5.42 -3.50 17.65
N VAL A 273 6.35 -4.37 17.25
CA VAL A 273 6.51 -4.84 15.86
C VAL A 273 5.41 -5.81 15.42
N VAL A 274 4.68 -6.43 16.37
CA VAL A 274 3.50 -7.26 16.04
C VAL A 274 2.43 -6.40 15.36
N THR A 275 2.06 -6.75 14.14
CA THR A 275 0.97 -6.07 13.42
C THR A 275 -0.38 -6.25 14.14
N PRO A 276 -1.41 -5.44 13.84
CA PRO A 276 -2.77 -5.67 14.34
C PRO A 276 -3.33 -7.08 14.04
N ALA A 277 -2.80 -7.75 13.01
CA ALA A 277 -3.14 -9.12 12.65
C ALA A 277 -2.46 -10.20 13.52
N GLY A 278 -1.60 -9.81 14.47
CA GLY A 278 -0.87 -10.75 15.34
C GLY A 278 0.26 -11.50 14.62
N THR A 279 0.85 -10.86 13.61
CA THR A 279 1.93 -11.40 12.77
C THR A 279 3.12 -10.45 12.71
N HIS A 280 4.27 -10.92 12.21
CA HIS A 280 5.35 -10.01 11.80
C HIS A 280 5.02 -9.32 10.46
N PRO A 281 5.51 -8.07 10.25
CA PRO A 281 5.59 -7.48 8.91
C PRO A 281 6.62 -8.22 8.05
N LEU A 282 6.50 -8.12 6.72
CA LEU A 282 7.42 -8.72 5.74
C LEU A 282 8.73 -7.92 5.58
N LEU A 283 9.34 -7.49 6.69
CA LEU A 283 10.56 -6.70 6.67
C LEU A 283 11.81 -7.59 6.54
N SER A 284 12.69 -7.27 5.60
CA SER A 284 13.92 -8.04 5.34
C SER A 284 13.59 -9.56 5.24
N ASP A 285 14.37 -10.46 5.83
CA ASP A 285 14.08 -11.92 5.79
C ASP A 285 12.94 -12.39 6.72
N SER A 286 11.95 -11.53 6.99
CA SER A 286 10.81 -11.90 7.83
C SER A 286 9.66 -12.49 7.01
N VAL A 287 9.00 -13.49 7.59
CA VAL A 287 7.81 -14.14 7.05
C VAL A 287 6.60 -13.77 7.91
N SER A 288 5.45 -13.53 7.27
CA SER A 288 4.23 -13.19 8.01
C SER A 288 3.54 -14.44 8.53
N ARG A 289 3.83 -14.80 9.79
CA ARG A 289 3.23 -15.95 10.49
C ARG A 289 2.55 -15.52 11.78
N SER A 290 1.52 -16.27 12.18
CA SER A 290 0.83 -16.04 13.45
C SER A 290 1.77 -16.27 14.62
N LEU A 291 1.84 -15.29 15.52
CA LEU A 291 2.66 -15.34 16.73
C LEU A 291 1.92 -15.91 17.95
N LEU A 292 0.66 -16.31 17.80
CA LEU A 292 -0.18 -16.77 18.91
C LEU A 292 0.47 -17.90 19.73
N ALA A 293 1.19 -18.81 19.07
CA ALA A 293 1.86 -19.94 19.71
C ALA A 293 2.99 -19.54 20.68
N THR A 294 3.45 -18.28 20.62
CA THR A 294 4.53 -17.73 21.45
C THR A 294 4.03 -17.07 22.74
N ALA A 295 2.72 -16.86 22.86
CA ALA A 295 2.11 -16.25 24.04
C ALA A 295 2.39 -17.06 25.31
N GLY A 296 2.94 -16.41 26.34
CA GLY A 296 3.35 -16.98 27.61
C GLY A 296 4.57 -17.89 27.53
N LYS A 297 5.28 -17.91 26.39
CA LYS A 297 6.46 -18.76 26.18
C LYS A 297 7.71 -17.98 25.84
N LEU A 298 7.59 -16.88 25.09
CA LEU A 298 8.75 -16.15 24.59
C LEU A 298 9.31 -15.15 25.60
N PHE A 299 8.44 -14.40 26.26
CA PHE A 299 8.80 -13.40 27.27
C PHE A 299 7.87 -13.54 28.48
N ASP A 300 8.37 -13.21 29.66
CA ASP A 300 7.52 -12.91 30.81
C ASP A 300 7.00 -11.47 30.71
N SER A 301 6.20 -11.21 29.67
CA SER A 301 5.67 -9.88 29.36
C SER A 301 4.18 -9.97 29.04
N SER A 302 3.37 -9.43 29.96
CA SER A 302 1.92 -9.34 29.77
C SER A 302 1.52 -8.45 28.59
N ASN A 303 2.38 -7.50 28.22
CA ASN A 303 2.18 -6.62 27.06
C ASN A 303 2.43 -7.36 25.74
N TYR A 304 3.49 -8.18 25.67
CA TYR A 304 3.77 -9.03 24.52
C TYR A 304 2.62 -10.02 24.28
N ASP A 305 2.19 -10.71 25.35
CA ASP A 305 1.04 -11.62 25.29
C ASP A 305 -0.22 -10.92 24.77
N PHE A 306 -0.46 -9.68 25.19
CA PHE A 306 -1.59 -8.89 24.69
C PHE A 306 -1.49 -8.61 23.20
N ALA A 307 -0.31 -8.24 22.70
CA ALA A 307 -0.06 -8.00 21.29
C ALA A 307 -0.29 -9.27 20.44
N VAL A 308 0.38 -10.37 20.77
CA VAL A 308 0.31 -11.61 19.95
C VAL A 308 -1.02 -12.35 20.05
N THR A 309 -1.77 -12.15 21.13
CA THR A 309 -3.11 -12.71 21.27
C THR A 309 -4.22 -11.80 20.76
N GLN A 310 -3.88 -10.61 20.25
CA GLN A 310 -4.81 -9.59 19.78
C GLN A 310 -5.79 -9.16 20.90
N GLY A 311 -5.28 -9.00 22.12
CA GLY A 311 -6.02 -8.55 23.28
C GLY A 311 -6.74 -9.62 24.08
N ARG A 312 -6.63 -10.91 23.72
CA ARG A 312 -7.32 -12.00 24.43
C ARG A 312 -6.68 -12.38 25.77
N LYS A 313 -5.38 -12.13 25.94
CA LYS A 313 -4.62 -12.45 27.16
C LYS A 313 -3.60 -11.34 27.43
N GLY A 314 -3.28 -11.07 28.69
CA GLY A 314 -2.25 -10.10 29.07
C GLY A 314 -2.83 -8.71 29.37
N THR A 315 -1.98 -7.69 29.37
CA THR A 315 -2.35 -6.31 29.69
C THR A 315 -2.12 -5.41 28.48
N VAL A 316 -3.03 -4.47 28.25
CA VAL A 316 -2.87 -3.51 27.16
C VAL A 316 -1.59 -2.67 27.37
N PRO A 317 -0.69 -2.59 26.37
CA PRO A 317 0.46 -1.70 26.47
C PRO A 317 0.01 -0.24 26.55
N LYS A 318 0.71 0.56 27.37
CA LYS A 318 0.39 1.98 27.57
C LYS A 318 0.77 2.82 26.35
N ASP A 319 1.96 2.57 25.81
CA ASP A 319 2.46 3.28 24.64
C ASP A 319 1.88 2.67 23.36
N VAL A 320 1.53 3.56 22.44
CA VAL A 320 1.14 3.19 21.07
C VAL A 320 2.20 3.57 20.04
N THR A 321 3.22 4.31 20.47
CA THR A 321 4.37 4.74 19.64
C THR A 321 5.67 4.29 20.30
N LEU A 322 6.53 3.63 19.54
CA LEU A 322 7.89 3.26 19.90
C LEU A 322 8.87 3.89 18.89
N LEU A 323 9.88 4.61 19.39
CA LEU A 323 10.97 5.16 18.60
C LEU A 323 12.29 4.57 19.11
N LEU A 324 13.07 4.00 18.22
CA LEU A 324 14.36 3.36 18.48
C LEU A 324 15.40 3.94 17.51
N PRO A 325 15.94 5.15 17.78
CA PRO A 325 16.78 5.86 16.82
C PRO A 325 18.09 5.15 16.47
N GLU A 326 18.72 4.48 17.44
CA GLU A 326 19.99 3.75 17.22
C GLU A 326 19.76 2.48 16.39
N SER A 327 18.60 1.84 16.56
CA SER A 327 18.23 0.66 15.78
C SER A 327 17.59 0.99 14.42
N GLY A 328 17.17 2.25 14.23
CA GLY A 328 16.53 2.73 13.01
C GLY A 328 15.06 2.35 12.86
N TYR A 329 14.27 2.29 13.94
CA TYR A 329 12.84 1.94 13.88
C TYR A 329 11.93 2.98 14.51
N ALA A 330 10.87 3.36 13.80
CA ALA A 330 9.75 4.13 14.33
C ALA A 330 8.45 3.39 14.05
N ILE A 331 7.74 3.00 15.12
CA ILE A 331 6.54 2.16 15.04
C ILE A 331 5.40 2.87 15.77
N HIS A 332 4.26 3.01 15.12
CA HIS A 332 3.05 3.57 15.71
C HIS A 332 1.85 2.68 15.41
N ARG A 333 0.88 2.64 16.33
CA ARG A 333 -0.48 2.16 16.05
C ARG A 333 -1.52 3.11 16.60
N SER A 334 -2.68 3.19 15.97
CA SER A 334 -3.77 4.03 16.50
C SER A 334 -4.39 3.47 17.78
N ARG A 335 -4.43 2.15 17.93
CA ARG A 335 -4.97 1.45 19.11
C ARG A 335 -4.50 0.00 19.19
N TRP A 336 -4.52 -0.54 20.41
CA TRP A 336 -4.31 -1.95 20.70
C TRP A 336 -5.63 -2.74 20.67
N ALA A 337 -5.55 -4.06 20.45
CA ALA A 337 -6.70 -4.98 20.41
C ALA A 337 -7.82 -4.60 19.41
N ASP A 338 -7.46 -3.90 18.34
CA ASP A 338 -8.32 -3.67 17.21
C ASP A 338 -7.60 -4.10 15.94
N ARG A 339 -8.23 -5.00 15.18
CA ARG A 339 -7.67 -5.50 13.91
C ARG A 339 -7.70 -4.44 12.82
N GLU A 340 -8.62 -3.48 12.91
CA GLU A 340 -8.75 -2.39 11.95
C GLU A 340 -7.78 -1.23 12.21
N ALA A 341 -6.96 -1.33 13.26
CA ALA A 341 -6.07 -0.25 13.69
C ALA A 341 -5.06 0.08 12.59
N THR A 342 -4.83 1.39 12.40
CA THR A 342 -3.75 1.87 11.57
C THR A 342 -2.44 1.60 12.31
N TRP A 343 -1.55 0.81 11.73
CA TRP A 343 -0.20 0.54 12.24
C TRP A 343 0.81 0.95 11.17
N VAL A 344 1.84 1.69 11.56
CA VAL A 344 2.83 2.29 10.67
C VAL A 344 4.21 1.99 11.19
N MET A 345 5.11 1.55 10.31
CA MET A 345 6.52 1.37 10.63
C MET A 345 7.39 2.05 9.58
N LEU A 346 8.25 2.97 10.02
CA LEU A 346 9.36 3.51 9.24
C LEU A 346 10.65 2.81 9.66
N THR A 347 11.48 2.48 8.68
CA THR A 347 12.77 1.81 8.89
C THR A 347 13.91 2.62 8.30
N ALA A 348 14.95 2.85 9.09
CA ALA A 348 16.27 3.31 8.65
C ALA A 348 17.33 2.40 9.29
N ALA A 349 17.08 1.09 9.25
CA ALA A 349 17.87 0.09 9.95
C ALA A 349 18.92 -0.51 9.02
N TYR A 350 20.19 -0.37 9.38
CA TYR A 350 21.30 -1.11 8.80
C TYR A 350 22.28 -1.52 9.91
N ASN A 351 21.82 -2.41 10.79
CA ASN A 351 22.54 -2.79 12.00
C ASN A 351 23.60 -3.88 11.76
N SER A 352 23.44 -4.70 10.71
CA SER A 352 24.42 -5.68 10.26
C SER A 352 24.18 -6.09 8.80
N ASN A 353 25.15 -6.80 8.20
CA ASN A 353 25.09 -7.30 6.82
C ASN A 353 24.23 -8.57 6.63
N TYR A 354 23.92 -9.27 7.72
CA TYR A 354 23.15 -10.51 7.68
C TYR A 354 21.66 -10.19 7.55
N HIS A 355 20.98 -10.93 6.68
CA HIS A 355 19.53 -10.82 6.41
C HIS A 355 19.01 -9.44 5.97
N LYS A 356 19.89 -8.44 5.81
CA LYS A 356 19.61 -7.09 5.32
C LYS A 356 19.20 -7.10 3.85
N HIS A 357 18.16 -6.35 3.53
CA HIS A 357 17.72 -6.00 2.17
C HIS A 357 18.13 -4.56 1.83
N SER A 358 17.93 -4.12 0.59
CA SER A 358 18.08 -2.70 0.20
C SER A 358 16.80 -1.89 0.51
N ASP A 359 16.26 -2.03 1.72
CA ASP A 359 14.99 -1.49 2.22
C ASP A 359 15.13 -0.17 3.00
N ASP A 360 16.22 0.57 2.80
CA ASP A 360 16.47 1.81 3.53
C ASP A 360 15.31 2.81 3.36
N LEU A 361 14.93 3.45 4.47
CA LEU A 361 13.85 4.44 4.55
C LEU A 361 12.46 3.89 4.19
N SER A 362 12.28 2.56 4.13
CA SER A 362 11.00 1.95 3.78
C SER A 362 9.93 2.20 4.83
N LEU A 363 8.69 2.36 4.36
CA LEU A 363 7.49 2.59 5.16
C LEU A 363 6.48 1.45 4.93
N VAL A 364 6.04 0.80 6.00
CA VAL A 364 5.01 -0.24 5.99
C VAL A 364 3.77 0.27 6.70
N VAL A 365 2.59 0.06 6.11
CA VAL A 365 1.30 0.52 6.63
C VAL A 365 0.30 -0.64 6.65
N HIS A 366 -0.28 -0.87 7.82
CA HIS A 366 -1.40 -1.76 8.05
C HIS A 366 -2.63 -0.93 8.45
N GLY A 367 -3.82 -1.33 8.03
CA GLY A 367 -5.07 -0.66 8.34
C GLY A 367 -6.24 -1.39 7.69
N ALA A 368 -7.46 -1.11 8.14
CA ALA A 368 -8.65 -1.80 7.65
C ALA A 368 -8.50 -3.35 7.68
N GLY A 369 -7.98 -3.91 8.79
CA GLY A 369 -7.85 -5.35 9.02
C GLY A 369 -6.62 -6.01 8.39
N GLN A 370 -5.83 -5.21 7.69
CA GLN A 370 -5.10 -5.49 6.46
C GLN A 370 -3.67 -4.94 6.28
N PRO A 371 -2.67 -5.62 5.68
CA PRO A 371 -1.57 -4.90 5.04
C PRO A 371 -2.11 -3.98 3.92
N LEU A 372 -1.64 -2.73 3.87
CA LEU A 372 -2.02 -1.75 2.84
C LEU A 372 -0.80 -1.39 1.97
N VAL A 373 0.19 -0.73 2.56
CA VAL A 373 1.53 -0.53 1.97
C VAL A 373 2.44 -1.58 2.59
N SER A 374 2.99 -2.47 1.79
CA SER A 374 3.69 -3.67 2.24
C SER A 374 5.05 -3.81 1.55
N GLU A 375 5.76 -4.88 1.88
CA GLU A 375 7.05 -5.26 1.28
C GLU A 375 6.84 -6.51 0.42
N ALA A 376 7.75 -6.78 -0.52
CA ALA A 376 7.72 -8.05 -1.25
C ALA A 376 8.00 -9.25 -0.32
N GLY A 377 8.86 -9.07 0.69
CA GLY A 377 9.38 -10.16 1.51
C GLY A 377 10.55 -10.91 0.85
N PRO A 378 11.01 -12.02 1.44
CA PRO A 378 12.12 -12.79 0.89
C PRO A 378 11.64 -13.97 0.02
N TYR A 379 12.17 -14.10 -1.21
CA TYR A 379 11.86 -15.26 -2.08
C TYR A 379 12.70 -16.50 -1.74
N GLY A 380 13.95 -16.32 -1.33
CA GLY A 380 14.89 -17.42 -1.04
C GLY A 380 16.35 -16.94 -1.06
N TYR A 381 17.30 -17.88 -1.00
CA TYR A 381 18.73 -17.58 -0.87
C TYR A 381 19.56 -17.82 -2.14
N ASN A 382 18.92 -18.16 -3.26
CA ASN A 382 19.61 -18.29 -4.53
C ASN A 382 19.80 -16.91 -5.17
N TYR A 383 20.92 -16.24 -4.88
CA TYR A 383 21.22 -14.89 -5.41
C TYR A 383 21.41 -14.80 -6.93
N SER A 384 21.32 -15.91 -7.66
CA SER A 384 21.25 -15.91 -9.13
C SER A 384 19.82 -15.92 -9.68
N ASP A 385 18.82 -16.22 -8.84
CA ASP A 385 17.41 -16.20 -9.20
C ASP A 385 16.91 -14.75 -9.33
N PRO A 386 16.32 -14.35 -10.47
CA PRO A 386 15.74 -13.02 -10.66
C PRO A 386 14.74 -12.60 -9.58
N MET A 387 13.95 -13.52 -9.02
CA MET A 387 12.98 -13.20 -7.96
C MET A 387 13.67 -12.93 -6.63
N THR A 388 14.69 -13.72 -6.28
CA THR A 388 15.55 -13.44 -5.12
C THR A 388 16.27 -12.11 -5.28
N VAL A 389 16.85 -11.83 -6.46
CA VAL A 389 17.52 -10.55 -6.73
C VAL A 389 16.55 -9.38 -6.59
N TYR A 390 15.32 -9.51 -7.09
CA TYR A 390 14.28 -8.50 -6.90
C TYR A 390 13.96 -8.28 -5.42
N GLY A 391 13.67 -9.34 -4.66
CA GLY A 391 13.28 -9.26 -3.25
C GLY A 391 14.30 -8.55 -2.35
N PHE A 392 15.59 -8.67 -2.66
CA PHE A 392 16.66 -7.97 -1.91
C PHE A 392 16.94 -6.54 -2.40
N SER A 393 16.34 -6.10 -3.52
CA SER A 393 16.64 -4.83 -4.18
C SER A 393 15.66 -3.72 -3.80
N GLN A 394 16.04 -2.45 -3.96
CA GLN A 394 15.16 -1.30 -3.72
C GLN A 394 13.82 -1.36 -4.47
N PHE A 395 13.75 -2.08 -5.60
CA PHE A 395 12.52 -2.23 -6.38
C PHE A 395 11.41 -3.02 -5.67
N ALA A 396 11.75 -3.78 -4.63
CA ALA A 396 10.82 -4.55 -3.81
C ALA A 396 10.35 -3.80 -2.54
N HIS A 397 10.82 -2.56 -2.35
CA HIS A 397 10.65 -1.80 -1.11
C HIS A 397 10.04 -0.41 -1.34
N ASN A 398 9.58 0.23 -0.27
CA ASN A 398 8.88 1.51 -0.32
C ASN A 398 9.86 2.70 -0.23
N ASN A 399 10.80 2.81 -1.17
CA ASN A 399 11.88 3.80 -1.14
C ASN A 399 12.16 4.44 -2.51
N ILE A 400 13.30 5.13 -2.65
CA ILE A 400 13.71 5.82 -3.87
C ILE A 400 14.93 5.16 -4.51
N VAL A 401 14.86 5.00 -5.84
CA VAL A 401 15.93 4.52 -6.70
C VAL A 401 16.47 5.65 -7.57
N LEU A 402 17.80 5.73 -7.68
CA LEU A 402 18.50 6.66 -8.57
C LEU A 402 18.96 5.97 -9.86
N ASP A 403 18.72 6.61 -11.00
CA ASP A 403 19.14 6.18 -12.34
C ASP A 403 18.80 4.71 -12.66
N ARG A 404 17.64 4.24 -12.16
CA ARG A 404 17.12 2.87 -12.35
C ARG A 404 18.06 1.78 -11.82
N LYS A 405 18.89 2.08 -10.82
CA LYS A 405 19.86 1.16 -10.22
C LYS A 405 19.65 1.07 -8.71
N SER A 406 19.36 -0.14 -8.23
CA SER A 406 19.34 -0.42 -6.79
C SER A 406 20.75 -0.25 -6.23
N VAL A 407 20.85 0.25 -5.00
CA VAL A 407 22.06 0.09 -4.18
C VAL A 407 22.38 -1.40 -4.00
N ARG A 408 23.61 -1.70 -3.59
CA ARG A 408 23.99 -3.07 -3.22
C ARG A 408 23.18 -3.51 -2.00
N ARG A 409 22.99 -4.82 -1.85
CA ARG A 409 22.37 -5.37 -0.63
C ARG A 409 23.15 -4.94 0.62
N VAL A 410 24.47 -5.06 0.56
CA VAL A 410 25.40 -4.68 1.64
C VAL A 410 26.61 -3.90 1.09
N ASP A 411 27.14 -3.00 1.91
CA ASP A 411 28.29 -2.14 1.68
C ASP A 411 28.81 -1.56 3.01
N ASP A 412 29.80 -0.67 2.94
CA ASP A 412 30.45 -0.06 4.11
C ASP A 412 29.79 1.27 4.56
N TYR A 413 28.58 1.57 4.08
CA TYR A 413 27.88 2.85 4.32
C TYR A 413 26.73 2.74 5.33
N ALA A 414 26.76 1.73 6.20
CA ALA A 414 25.74 1.50 7.23
C ALA A 414 25.54 2.72 8.15
N ASP A 415 26.61 3.44 8.48
CA ASP A 415 26.61 4.66 9.30
C ASP A 415 25.89 5.87 8.66
N THR A 416 25.62 5.79 7.35
CA THR A 416 24.88 6.80 6.60
C THR A 416 23.37 6.56 6.56
N VAL A 417 22.90 5.43 7.09
CA VAL A 417 21.46 5.10 7.21
C VAL A 417 21.04 5.30 8.65
N ARG A 418 20.28 6.37 8.93
CA ARG A 418 19.97 6.75 10.31
C ARG A 418 18.78 7.69 10.44
N PHE A 419 18.27 7.81 11.66
CA PHE A 419 17.40 8.91 12.04
C PHE A 419 18.23 10.16 12.35
N ILE A 420 17.80 11.28 11.79
CA ILE A 420 18.33 12.63 12.04
C ILE A 420 17.51 13.34 13.10
N HIS A 421 16.21 13.07 13.11
CA HIS A 421 15.27 13.57 14.10
C HIS A 421 14.23 12.49 14.38
N ALA A 422 13.82 12.32 15.64
CA ALA A 422 12.76 11.40 16.03
C ALA A 422 12.04 11.93 17.26
N GLU A 423 10.75 12.23 17.12
CA GLU A 423 9.92 12.78 18.19
C GLU A 423 8.58 12.05 18.25
N LYS A 424 8.14 11.70 19.47
CA LYS A 424 6.77 11.20 19.69
C LYS A 424 5.82 12.38 19.76
N THR A 425 4.72 12.31 19.03
CA THR A 425 3.62 13.27 19.17
C THR A 425 2.50 12.66 20.01
N ALA A 426 1.50 13.46 20.39
CA ALA A 426 0.35 12.97 21.15
C ALA A 426 -0.43 11.84 20.43
N HIS A 427 -0.32 11.80 19.10
CA HIS A 427 -1.17 10.99 18.21
C HIS A 427 -0.35 10.23 17.15
N GLY A 428 0.96 10.08 17.36
CA GLY A 428 1.86 9.45 16.40
C GLY A 428 3.33 9.80 16.64
N PHE A 429 4.04 10.13 15.56
CA PHE A 429 5.44 10.55 15.58
C PHE A 429 5.76 11.49 14.43
N ASP A 430 6.85 12.24 14.59
CA ASP A 430 7.55 12.99 13.55
C ASP A 430 9.01 12.51 13.48
N VAL A 431 9.41 11.92 12.36
CA VAL A 431 10.76 11.34 12.17
C VAL A 431 11.36 11.83 10.86
N THR A 432 12.60 12.28 10.90
CA THR A 432 13.43 12.54 9.72
C THR A 432 14.54 11.51 9.67
N ALA A 433 14.66 10.81 8.55
CA ALA A 433 15.68 9.81 8.31
C ALA A 433 16.42 10.08 6.99
N GLU A 434 17.66 9.64 6.89
CA GLU A 434 18.47 9.79 5.67
C GLU A 434 19.21 8.50 5.31
N THR A 435 19.51 8.35 4.03
CA THR A 435 20.45 7.35 3.50
C THR A 435 21.44 8.00 2.55
N GLY A 436 22.73 7.76 2.81
CA GLY A 436 23.84 8.16 1.94
C GLY A 436 24.31 7.05 0.99
N ARG A 437 23.58 5.93 0.90
CA ARG A 437 24.01 4.74 0.14
C ARG A 437 23.84 4.87 -1.38
N LEU A 438 23.08 5.86 -1.82
CA LEU A 438 22.84 6.11 -3.24
C LEU A 438 24.13 6.61 -3.92
N THR A 439 24.53 5.97 -5.02
CA THR A 439 25.70 6.42 -5.78
C THR A 439 25.34 7.61 -6.65
N GLY A 440 25.83 8.80 -6.32
CA GLY A 440 25.61 10.05 -7.08
C GLY A 440 24.49 10.94 -6.56
N GLY A 441 23.99 10.68 -5.35
CA GLY A 441 23.01 11.55 -4.68
C GLY A 441 22.70 11.11 -3.25
N THR A 442 21.83 11.86 -2.57
CA THR A 442 21.34 11.57 -1.22
C THR A 442 19.82 11.54 -1.20
N HIS A 443 19.26 10.81 -0.23
CA HIS A 443 17.83 10.72 0.00
C HIS A 443 17.53 10.96 1.48
N ARG A 444 16.67 11.94 1.74
CA ARG A 444 16.10 12.23 3.06
C ARG A 444 14.60 12.03 3.01
N ARG A 445 14.05 11.38 4.03
CA ARG A 445 12.62 11.15 4.22
C ARG A 445 12.16 11.70 5.56
N GLU A 446 11.14 12.55 5.53
CA GLU A 446 10.41 13.00 6.72
C GLU A 446 9.06 12.28 6.77
N VAL A 447 8.72 11.67 7.91
CA VAL A 447 7.45 10.99 8.12
C VAL A 447 6.76 11.56 9.34
N SER A 448 5.55 12.08 9.13
CA SER A 448 4.62 12.49 10.17
C SER A 448 3.43 11.54 10.17
N VAL A 449 3.18 10.89 11.30
CA VAL A 449 1.99 10.05 11.52
C VAL A 449 1.05 10.76 12.48
N ALA A 450 -0.21 10.90 12.09
CA ALA A 450 -1.27 11.44 12.94
C ALA A 450 -2.50 10.53 12.85
N THR A 451 -2.80 9.83 13.94
CA THR A 451 -4.01 9.02 14.08
C THR A 451 -4.95 9.64 15.11
N GLY A 452 -6.25 9.65 14.85
CA GLY A 452 -7.22 10.34 15.71
C GLY A 452 -8.58 9.67 15.69
N GLU A 453 -9.62 10.29 16.24
CA GLU A 453 -10.97 9.71 16.15
C GLU A 453 -11.53 9.81 14.73
N GLN A 454 -11.26 10.92 14.05
CA GLN A 454 -11.86 11.27 12.76
C GLN A 454 -11.08 10.76 11.54
N ALA A 455 -9.74 10.81 11.59
CA ALA A 455 -8.91 10.45 10.46
C ALA A 455 -7.56 9.89 10.89
N ASP A 456 -7.00 9.03 10.04
CA ASP A 456 -5.64 8.50 10.14
C ASP A 456 -4.87 8.90 8.89
N VAL A 457 -3.89 9.78 9.06
CA VAL A 457 -3.13 10.41 7.98
C VAL A 457 -1.64 10.20 8.18
N ILE A 458 -0.96 9.80 7.12
CA ILE A 458 0.49 9.65 7.08
C ILE A 458 1.03 10.59 6.02
N ARG A 459 1.93 11.49 6.42
CA ARG A 459 2.59 12.42 5.51
C ARG A 459 4.05 12.02 5.38
N VAL A 460 4.47 11.73 4.16
CA VAL A 460 5.85 11.41 3.81
C VAL A 460 6.39 12.53 2.94
N VAL A 461 7.55 13.09 3.25
CA VAL A 461 8.25 14.04 2.38
C VAL A 461 9.60 13.46 2.03
N ASP A 462 9.78 13.16 0.76
CA ASP A 462 11.05 12.74 0.21
C ASP A 462 11.76 13.95 -0.41
N THR A 463 12.98 14.20 0.04
CA THR A 463 13.89 15.19 -0.56
C THR A 463 15.09 14.45 -1.11
N VAL A 464 15.40 14.69 -2.38
CA VAL A 464 16.55 14.12 -3.07
C VAL A 464 17.49 15.21 -3.55
N GLU A 465 18.78 14.93 -3.50
CA GLU A 465 19.83 15.80 -4.02
C GLU A 465 20.85 14.96 -4.77
N GLY A 466 20.96 15.19 -6.08
CA GLY A 466 21.89 14.51 -6.98
C GLY A 466 23.01 15.43 -7.46
N GLU A 467 24.05 14.82 -8.03
CA GLU A 467 25.22 15.54 -8.54
C GLU A 467 25.00 16.15 -9.93
N ARG A 468 23.98 15.71 -10.67
CA ARG A 468 23.61 16.16 -12.03
C ARG A 468 22.16 16.62 -12.15
N ASP A 469 21.89 17.49 -13.12
CA ASP A 469 20.55 18.05 -13.37
C ASP A 469 19.54 17.06 -14.00
N ASP A 470 20.03 15.98 -14.61
CA ASP A 470 19.24 15.06 -15.43
C ASP A 470 19.03 13.67 -14.81
N HIS A 471 19.37 13.51 -13.52
CA HIS A 471 19.15 12.26 -12.79
C HIS A 471 17.69 11.84 -12.86
N THR A 472 17.47 10.54 -13.05
CA THR A 472 16.12 9.94 -13.01
C THR A 472 15.91 9.33 -11.64
N TRP A 473 14.89 9.80 -10.94
CA TRP A 473 14.48 9.30 -9.63
C TRP A 473 13.20 8.49 -9.77
N GLU A 474 13.13 7.35 -9.10
CA GLU A 474 11.94 6.49 -9.07
C GLU A 474 11.59 6.17 -7.61
N MET A 475 10.46 6.69 -7.14
CA MET A 475 9.88 6.35 -5.84
C MET A 475 8.90 5.20 -6.01
N PHE A 476 8.99 4.19 -5.15
CA PHE A 476 8.15 3.00 -5.18
C PHE A 476 7.24 2.92 -3.95
N TRP A 477 6.00 2.50 -4.18
CA TRP A 477 5.05 2.10 -3.15
C TRP A 477 4.52 0.71 -3.52
N ASN A 478 4.86 -0.31 -2.75
CA ASN A 478 4.41 -1.69 -2.93
C ASN A 478 3.15 -1.90 -2.10
N LEU A 479 2.08 -2.36 -2.74
CA LEU A 479 0.77 -2.53 -2.13
C LEU A 479 0.47 -4.01 -1.92
N ALA A 480 -0.37 -4.32 -0.93
CA ALA A 480 -0.75 -5.70 -0.67
C ALA A 480 -1.40 -6.37 -1.90
N PRO A 481 -1.15 -7.68 -2.15
CA PRO A 481 -1.55 -8.38 -3.39
C PRO A 481 -3.04 -8.36 -3.72
N ASN A 482 -3.89 -8.27 -2.70
CA ASN A 482 -5.34 -8.24 -2.83
C ASN A 482 -5.93 -6.83 -3.02
N LEU A 483 -5.10 -5.79 -3.14
CA LEU A 483 -5.58 -4.44 -3.42
C LEU A 483 -5.65 -4.17 -4.92
N LEU A 484 -6.80 -3.64 -5.36
CA LEU A 484 -6.92 -3.03 -6.67
C LEU A 484 -6.47 -1.57 -6.59
N VAL A 485 -5.53 -1.18 -7.43
CA VAL A 485 -4.99 0.19 -7.47
C VAL A 485 -5.50 0.94 -8.70
N VAL A 486 -6.10 2.10 -8.46
CA VAL A 486 -6.54 3.06 -9.49
C VAL A 486 -5.63 4.29 -9.41
N PRO A 487 -4.68 4.48 -10.34
CA PRO A 487 -3.81 5.66 -10.30
C PRO A 487 -4.47 6.89 -10.88
N HIS A 488 -4.00 8.03 -10.41
CA HIS A 488 -4.30 9.38 -10.87
C HIS A 488 -3.02 10.07 -11.35
N GLY A 489 -3.15 11.25 -11.97
CA GLY A 489 -2.00 12.04 -12.41
C GLY A 489 -1.03 12.42 -11.28
N GLN A 490 -1.55 12.60 -10.05
CA GLN A 490 -0.76 12.91 -8.85
C GLN A 490 -1.11 12.03 -7.65
N GLY A 491 -1.32 10.73 -7.86
CA GLY A 491 -1.60 9.83 -6.75
C GLY A 491 -2.25 8.52 -7.16
N PHE A 492 -2.89 7.85 -6.21
CA PHE A 492 -3.66 6.64 -6.45
C PHE A 492 -4.68 6.39 -5.35
N GLU A 493 -5.71 5.61 -5.67
CA GLU A 493 -6.67 5.03 -4.73
C GLU A 493 -6.49 3.51 -4.71
N ALA A 494 -6.68 2.89 -3.55
CA ALA A 494 -6.63 1.44 -3.40
C ALA A 494 -7.93 0.89 -2.78
N PHE A 495 -8.42 -0.21 -3.37
CA PHE A 495 -9.72 -0.79 -3.06
C PHE A 495 -9.60 -2.26 -2.63
N ARG A 496 -10.27 -2.56 -1.50
CA ARG A 496 -10.67 -3.84 -0.90
C ARG A 496 -12.07 -4.28 -1.27
N ASP A 497 -12.30 -5.27 -2.13
CA ASP A 497 -13.66 -5.79 -2.41
C ASP A 497 -14.67 -4.67 -2.75
N GLY A 498 -14.25 -3.73 -3.61
CA GLY A 498 -15.05 -2.55 -4.01
C GLY A 498 -15.01 -1.38 -3.02
N VAL A 499 -14.53 -1.57 -1.79
CA VAL A 499 -14.43 -0.54 -0.75
C VAL A 499 -13.07 0.15 -0.79
N LYS A 500 -13.06 1.49 -0.77
CA LYS A 500 -11.83 2.27 -0.66
C LYS A 500 -11.20 2.11 0.73
N VAL A 501 -9.94 1.69 0.78
CA VAL A 501 -9.20 1.43 2.04
C VAL A 501 -7.95 2.28 2.22
N LEU A 502 -7.50 2.94 1.15
CA LEU A 502 -6.33 3.81 1.15
C LEU A 502 -6.42 4.74 -0.06
N ASP A 503 -5.96 5.98 0.09
CA ASP A 503 -5.43 6.72 -1.06
C ASP A 503 -4.18 7.50 -0.70
N ALA A 504 -3.43 7.89 -1.74
CA ALA A 504 -2.23 8.69 -1.64
C ALA A 504 -2.28 9.81 -2.67
N PHE A 505 -2.09 11.05 -2.21
CA PHE A 505 -1.91 12.21 -3.09
C PHE A 505 -0.45 12.69 -3.03
N PHE A 506 0.11 13.06 -4.18
CA PHE A 506 1.48 13.49 -4.34
C PHE A 506 1.55 14.99 -4.71
N GLU A 507 2.29 15.76 -3.93
CA GLU A 507 2.68 17.12 -4.29
C GLU A 507 4.18 17.16 -4.53
N ALA A 508 4.59 17.50 -5.75
CA ALA A 508 5.99 17.65 -6.13
C ALA A 508 6.28 19.09 -6.58
N ASP A 509 7.54 19.49 -6.52
CA ASP A 509 8.06 20.75 -7.09
C ASP A 509 8.64 20.58 -8.50
N VAL A 510 8.51 19.38 -9.07
CA VAL A 510 8.97 18.99 -10.40
C VAL A 510 7.88 18.19 -11.12
N PRO A 511 7.89 18.12 -12.47
CA PRO A 511 6.97 17.24 -13.18
C PRO A 511 7.16 15.78 -12.78
N THR A 512 6.07 15.08 -12.52
CA THR A 512 6.10 13.66 -12.14
C THR A 512 5.30 12.80 -13.11
N GLN A 513 5.60 11.50 -13.09
CA GLN A 513 4.83 10.50 -13.80
C GLN A 513 4.48 9.36 -12.85
N VAL A 514 3.19 9.07 -12.74
CA VAL A 514 2.67 7.95 -11.95
C VAL A 514 2.38 6.78 -12.88
N SER A 515 2.86 5.59 -12.50
CA SER A 515 2.60 4.33 -13.19
C SER A 515 2.33 3.22 -12.18
N VAL A 516 1.63 2.16 -12.61
CA VAL A 516 1.30 1.00 -11.77
C VAL A 516 1.74 -0.24 -12.51
N HIS A 517 2.51 -1.09 -11.83
CA HIS A 517 3.03 -2.36 -12.34
C HIS A 517 2.49 -3.51 -11.49
N ARG A 518 2.28 -4.68 -12.09
CA ARG A 518 1.80 -5.87 -11.37
C ARG A 518 2.26 -7.15 -12.06
N GLY A 519 3.03 -7.97 -11.36
CA GLY A 519 3.48 -9.28 -11.83
C GLY A 519 4.37 -9.23 -13.07
N GLU A 520 5.19 -8.18 -13.22
CA GLU A 520 6.05 -8.00 -14.40
C GLU A 520 7.38 -8.74 -14.22
N THR A 521 7.88 -9.36 -15.30
CA THR A 521 9.20 -10.03 -15.32
C THR A 521 10.18 -9.43 -16.31
N LYS A 522 9.69 -8.62 -17.27
CA LYS A 522 10.49 -7.95 -18.31
C LYS A 522 9.99 -6.52 -18.53
N PRO A 523 10.89 -5.56 -18.85
CA PRO A 523 12.35 -5.71 -18.92
C PRO A 523 13.02 -5.89 -17.55
N ARG A 524 12.25 -5.76 -16.46
CA ARG A 524 12.69 -5.94 -15.07
C ARG A 524 11.56 -6.61 -14.28
N VAL A 525 11.92 -7.34 -13.22
CA VAL A 525 10.97 -7.86 -12.25
C VAL A 525 10.39 -6.72 -11.41
N LEU A 526 9.07 -6.55 -11.38
CA LEU A 526 8.35 -5.53 -10.61
C LEU A 526 6.95 -6.02 -10.22
N GLY A 527 6.48 -5.65 -9.03
CA GLY A 527 5.11 -5.90 -8.57
C GLY A 527 4.86 -7.36 -8.19
N TRP A 528 5.68 -7.88 -7.27
CA TRP A 528 5.54 -9.25 -6.73
C TRP A 528 5.58 -9.21 -5.21
N ALA A 529 4.86 -10.14 -4.59
CA ALA A 529 4.98 -10.47 -3.17
C ALA A 529 5.36 -11.94 -3.00
N PHE A 530 6.05 -12.24 -1.91
CA PHE A 530 6.61 -13.54 -1.57
C PHE A 530 6.05 -13.97 -0.20
N PRO A 531 4.86 -14.61 -0.18
CA PRO A 531 4.24 -15.03 1.07
C PRO A 531 5.07 -16.11 1.79
N GLU A 532 5.70 -16.99 1.03
CA GLU A 532 6.63 -18.02 1.50
C GLU A 532 7.84 -18.14 0.56
N PHE A 533 8.90 -18.78 1.05
CA PHE A 533 10.08 -19.07 0.23
C PHE A 533 9.72 -19.92 -0.98
N GLY A 534 10.15 -19.50 -2.16
CA GLY A 534 9.88 -20.16 -3.43
C GLY A 534 8.51 -19.82 -4.03
N GLU A 535 7.63 -19.14 -3.30
CA GLU A 535 6.31 -18.73 -3.78
C GLU A 535 6.29 -17.25 -4.17
N ALA A 536 5.63 -16.94 -5.28
CA ALA A 536 5.50 -15.58 -5.78
C ALA A 536 4.08 -15.32 -6.30
N GLU A 537 3.50 -14.20 -5.90
CA GLU A 537 2.19 -13.76 -6.38
C GLU A 537 2.20 -12.30 -6.89
N PRO A 538 1.40 -11.96 -7.92
CA PRO A 538 1.36 -10.59 -8.46
C PRO A 538 0.77 -9.56 -7.48
N ALA A 539 1.57 -8.55 -7.15
CA ALA A 539 1.18 -7.43 -6.30
C ALA A 539 1.27 -6.10 -7.06
N SER A 540 0.45 -5.11 -6.70
CA SER A 540 0.52 -3.79 -7.33
C SER A 540 1.67 -2.98 -6.76
N VAL A 541 2.53 -2.41 -7.59
CA VAL A 541 3.51 -1.38 -7.20
C VAL A 541 3.22 -0.10 -7.95
N VAL A 542 3.07 1.00 -7.21
CA VAL A 542 2.96 2.36 -7.76
C VAL A 542 4.37 2.92 -7.85
N ARG A 543 4.75 3.37 -9.05
CA ARG A 543 6.01 4.04 -9.32
C ARG A 543 5.75 5.50 -9.66
N VAL A 544 6.41 6.40 -8.94
CA VAL A 544 6.46 7.84 -9.23
C VAL A 544 7.84 8.17 -9.75
N SER A 545 7.95 8.57 -11.01
CA SER A 545 9.24 8.91 -11.63
C SER A 545 9.32 10.39 -12.00
N PHE A 546 10.50 10.99 -11.80
CA PHE A 546 10.77 12.38 -12.14
C PHE A 546 12.25 12.58 -12.47
N LYS A 547 12.58 13.73 -13.09
CA LYS A 547 13.96 14.11 -13.39
C LYS A 547 14.31 15.43 -12.73
N ALA A 548 15.41 15.44 -11.98
CA ALA A 548 15.89 16.64 -11.32
C ALA A 548 17.28 16.44 -10.73
N ARG A 549 18.01 17.56 -10.53
CA ARG A 549 19.11 17.60 -9.56
C ARG A 549 18.59 17.48 -8.14
N CYS A 550 17.62 18.33 -7.79
CA CYS A 550 17.02 18.39 -6.47
C CYS A 550 15.52 18.40 -6.66
N ALA A 551 14.80 17.62 -5.86
CA ALA A 551 13.35 17.62 -5.87
C ALA A 551 12.82 17.29 -4.48
N ARG A 552 11.61 17.77 -4.23
CA ARG A 552 10.84 17.48 -3.03
C ARG A 552 9.48 16.93 -3.41
N VAL A 553 9.20 15.70 -3.00
CA VAL A 553 7.93 15.01 -3.24
C VAL A 553 7.25 14.70 -1.91
N ALA A 554 6.08 15.28 -1.67
CA ALA A 554 5.26 15.03 -0.49
C ALA A 554 4.12 14.07 -0.85
N SER A 555 4.07 12.92 -0.19
CA SER A 555 2.99 11.94 -0.28
C SER A 555 2.10 12.02 0.96
N ARG A 556 0.80 12.28 0.77
CA ARG A 556 -0.21 12.23 1.84
C ARG A 556 -1.06 10.98 1.67
N PHE A 557 -0.85 9.99 2.53
CA PHE A 557 -1.69 8.81 2.64
C PHE A 557 -2.86 9.06 3.60
N ALA A 558 -4.08 8.78 3.16
CA ALA A 558 -5.24 8.72 4.03
C ALA A 558 -5.72 7.26 4.13
N VAL A 559 -5.69 6.72 5.34
CA VAL A 559 -6.09 5.33 5.64
C VAL A 559 -7.54 5.26 6.12
N ARG A 560 -7.97 6.27 6.87
CA ARG A 560 -9.31 6.39 7.42
C ARG A 560 -9.72 7.86 7.54
N GLY A 561 -11.01 8.14 7.41
CA GLY A 561 -11.57 9.50 7.49
C GLY A 561 -11.70 10.13 6.11
N ASP A 562 -11.38 11.42 6.02
CA ASP A 562 -11.45 12.16 4.76
C ASP A 562 -10.28 11.78 3.84
N PHE A 563 -10.60 10.95 2.85
CA PHE A 563 -9.72 10.57 1.75
C PHE A 563 -9.33 11.78 0.88
N ASN A 564 -8.15 11.71 0.25
CA ASN A 564 -7.68 12.76 -0.65
C ASN A 564 -8.54 12.86 -1.91
N TYR A 565 -9.00 11.71 -2.42
CA TYR A 565 -9.90 11.61 -3.56
C TYR A 565 -11.31 11.25 -3.09
N ALA A 566 -12.31 11.88 -3.68
CA ALA A 566 -13.69 11.52 -3.42
C ALA A 566 -13.96 10.10 -3.92
N ASP A 567 -14.64 9.27 -3.11
CA ASP A 567 -15.07 7.95 -3.56
C ASP A 567 -16.18 8.11 -4.61
N LEU A 568 -15.85 7.74 -5.85
CA LEU A 568 -16.74 7.83 -7.02
C LEU A 568 -17.21 6.45 -7.51
N ALA A 569 -17.02 5.40 -6.70
CA ALA A 569 -17.32 4.01 -7.05
C ALA A 569 -16.63 3.60 -8.37
N LEU A 570 -15.31 3.78 -8.44
CA LEU A 570 -14.50 3.56 -9.66
C LEU A 570 -14.33 2.08 -10.03
N VAL A 571 -14.56 1.18 -9.07
CA VAL A 571 -14.31 -0.27 -9.21
C VAL A 571 -15.56 -1.04 -9.62
N GLU A 572 -16.76 -0.51 -9.34
CA GLU A 572 -18.03 -1.15 -9.63
C GLU A 572 -18.89 -0.32 -10.60
N GLY A 573 -19.34 -0.92 -11.71
CA GLY A 573 -20.35 -0.33 -12.61
C GLY A 573 -19.83 0.43 -13.83
N LYS A 574 -20.66 1.34 -14.38
CA LYS A 574 -20.46 2.04 -15.67
C LYS A 574 -19.42 3.19 -15.65
N ASN A 575 -18.68 3.34 -14.56
CA ASN A 575 -17.71 4.41 -14.34
C ASN A 575 -16.25 3.94 -14.41
N GLN A 576 -16.01 2.68 -14.80
CA GLN A 576 -14.65 2.15 -14.92
C GLN A 576 -13.86 2.91 -15.99
N TRP A 577 -12.76 3.54 -15.58
CA TRP A 577 -11.87 4.25 -16.50
C TRP A 577 -10.92 3.28 -17.19
N ARG A 578 -10.55 3.62 -18.41
CA ARG A 578 -9.46 3.01 -19.16
C ARG A 578 -8.22 3.87 -19.00
N ARG A 579 -7.05 3.25 -19.07
CA ARG A 579 -5.77 3.97 -19.08
C ARG A 579 -5.14 3.91 -20.47
N ALA A 580 -4.73 5.07 -20.98
CA ALA A 580 -3.96 5.17 -22.21
C ALA A 580 -2.46 5.17 -21.90
N GLY A 581 -1.68 4.49 -22.76
CA GLY A 581 -0.23 4.62 -22.74
C GLY A 581 0.23 6.04 -23.08
N GLY A 582 1.44 6.40 -22.67
CA GLY A 582 1.99 7.75 -22.77
C GLY A 582 2.78 8.10 -21.51
N GLU A 583 3.49 9.22 -21.57
CA GLU A 583 4.29 9.75 -20.46
C GLU A 583 3.95 11.25 -20.30
N PRO A 584 2.97 11.61 -19.45
CA PRO A 584 2.24 10.77 -18.49
C PRO A 584 1.08 9.97 -19.10
N GLN A 585 0.63 8.93 -18.39
CA GLN A 585 -0.55 8.13 -18.73
C GLN A 585 -1.84 8.90 -18.45
N LEU A 586 -2.91 8.60 -19.19
CA LEU A 586 -4.21 9.30 -19.07
C LEU A 586 -5.34 8.35 -18.69
N ASN A 587 -6.20 8.78 -17.78
CA ASN A 587 -7.48 8.15 -17.50
C ASN A 587 -8.54 8.68 -18.47
N TYR A 588 -9.26 7.78 -19.12
CA TYR A 588 -10.28 8.14 -20.09
C TYR A 588 -11.43 7.13 -20.12
N LEU A 589 -12.48 7.50 -20.80
CA LEU A 589 -13.65 6.70 -21.04
C LEU A 589 -14.08 6.90 -22.49
N LEU A 590 -14.37 5.80 -23.19
CA LEU A 590 -14.80 5.82 -24.58
C LEU A 590 -16.17 5.14 -24.68
N ASP A 591 -17.20 5.93 -24.92
CA ASP A 591 -18.56 5.48 -25.17
C ASP A 591 -18.76 5.33 -26.68
N LEU A 592 -18.85 4.08 -27.14
CA LEU A 592 -19.11 3.73 -28.53
C LEU A 592 -20.61 3.56 -28.75
N GLN A 593 -21.15 4.17 -29.78
CA GLN A 593 -22.57 4.07 -30.11
C GLN A 593 -22.79 3.09 -31.27
N GLU A 594 -23.88 2.33 -31.20
CA GLU A 594 -24.35 1.51 -32.31
C GLU A 594 -25.04 2.43 -33.35
N GLY A 595 -24.44 2.61 -34.53
CA GLY A 595 -24.94 3.54 -35.54
C GLY A 595 -24.25 3.41 -36.91
N PRO A 596 -24.66 4.23 -37.91
CA PRO A 596 -24.07 4.19 -39.24
C PRO A 596 -22.58 4.56 -39.21
N SER A 597 -21.77 3.79 -39.93
CA SER A 597 -20.32 3.97 -40.02
C SER A 597 -19.94 4.86 -41.21
N PRO A 598 -18.99 5.80 -41.06
CA PRO A 598 -18.32 6.17 -39.81
C PRO A 598 -19.11 7.18 -38.98
N ALA A 599 -19.39 6.86 -37.72
CA ALA A 599 -19.98 7.80 -36.76
C ALA A 599 -18.92 8.80 -36.27
N PRO A 600 -19.22 10.11 -36.18
CA PRO A 600 -18.25 11.11 -35.75
C PRO A 600 -17.85 10.90 -34.29
N LEU A 601 -16.67 11.40 -33.93
CA LEU A 601 -16.14 11.37 -32.56
C LEU A 601 -16.29 12.75 -31.90
N VAL A 602 -16.81 12.79 -30.68
CA VAL A 602 -16.84 13.97 -29.83
C VAL A 602 -15.84 13.78 -28.69
N VAL A 603 -14.81 14.60 -28.62
CA VAL A 603 -13.85 14.65 -27.51
C VAL A 603 -14.35 15.68 -26.49
N VAL A 604 -14.59 15.24 -25.27
CA VAL A 604 -15.20 16.05 -24.22
C VAL A 604 -14.21 16.33 -23.10
N PHE A 605 -14.08 17.61 -22.76
CA PHE A 605 -13.25 18.10 -21.67
C PHE A 605 -14.13 18.64 -20.53
N SER A 606 -13.79 18.25 -19.31
CA SER A 606 -14.55 18.61 -18.12
C SER A 606 -14.25 20.04 -17.64
N ALA A 607 -15.26 20.65 -17.02
CA ALA A 607 -15.14 21.89 -16.26
C ALA A 607 -14.30 21.66 -15.00
N ILE A 608 -13.97 22.76 -14.30
CA ILE A 608 -13.24 22.67 -13.04
C ILE A 608 -14.09 21.96 -11.99
N SER A 609 -13.48 21.08 -11.19
CA SER A 609 -14.16 20.29 -10.18
C SER A 609 -13.66 20.63 -8.77
N PRO A 610 -14.42 20.30 -7.70
CA PRO A 610 -13.92 20.43 -6.33
C PRO A 610 -12.63 19.63 -6.10
N LEU A 611 -11.88 20.01 -5.06
CA LEU A 611 -10.64 19.34 -4.66
C LEU A 611 -10.84 17.82 -4.54
N GLY A 612 -9.95 17.06 -5.18
CA GLY A 612 -9.94 15.60 -5.12
C GLY A 612 -11.12 14.91 -5.81
N ARG A 613 -11.99 15.64 -6.51
CA ARG A 613 -13.18 15.09 -7.17
C ARG A 613 -13.08 15.22 -8.69
N PHE A 614 -12.63 14.18 -9.37
CA PHE A 614 -12.48 14.18 -10.83
C PHE A 614 -13.65 13.49 -11.53
N THR A 615 -14.38 14.20 -12.39
CA THR A 615 -15.58 13.66 -13.06
C THR A 615 -15.67 14.04 -14.54
N TYR A 616 -16.52 13.34 -15.28
CA TYR A 616 -16.86 13.65 -16.68
C TYR A 616 -18.10 14.53 -16.76
N ASN A 617 -18.02 15.63 -17.50
CA ASN A 617 -19.20 16.45 -17.82
C ASN A 617 -19.95 15.92 -19.06
N TYR A 618 -21.22 16.31 -19.18
CA TYR A 618 -22.08 16.12 -20.38
C TYR A 618 -22.41 14.68 -20.80
N ARG A 619 -22.11 13.65 -20.01
CA ARG A 619 -22.49 12.25 -20.33
C ARG A 619 -23.99 12.13 -20.66
N SER A 620 -24.85 12.63 -19.78
CA SER A 620 -26.31 12.60 -20.01
C SER A 620 -26.78 13.41 -21.23
N SER A 621 -26.00 14.40 -21.69
CA SER A 621 -26.34 15.23 -22.84
C SER A 621 -26.03 14.56 -24.18
N LEU A 622 -25.09 13.59 -24.18
CA LEU A 622 -24.59 12.95 -25.39
C LEU A 622 -24.95 11.46 -25.49
N GLN A 623 -25.34 10.80 -24.39
CA GLN A 623 -25.58 9.35 -24.31
C GLN A 623 -26.59 8.79 -25.35
N ASP A 624 -27.53 9.60 -25.83
CA ASP A 624 -28.60 9.17 -26.74
C ASP A 624 -28.39 9.69 -28.18
N LEU A 625 -27.21 10.24 -28.48
CA LEU A 625 -26.87 10.74 -29.82
C LEU A 625 -26.07 9.69 -30.60
N PRO A 626 -26.22 9.61 -31.93
CA PRO A 626 -25.51 8.63 -32.77
C PRO A 626 -24.06 9.08 -33.05
N VAL A 627 -23.27 9.29 -31.99
CA VAL A 627 -21.88 9.76 -32.05
C VAL A 627 -21.02 8.99 -31.05
N ASN A 628 -19.77 8.70 -31.41
CA ASN A 628 -18.80 8.18 -30.44
C ASN A 628 -18.36 9.32 -29.52
N VAL A 629 -18.13 9.03 -28.24
CA VAL A 629 -17.69 10.07 -27.29
C VAL A 629 -16.47 9.61 -26.50
N LEU A 630 -15.40 10.39 -26.59
CA LEU A 630 -14.18 10.24 -25.81
C LEU A 630 -14.17 11.27 -24.68
N TYR A 631 -14.29 10.79 -23.45
CA TYR A 631 -14.11 11.61 -22.25
C TYR A 631 -12.71 11.40 -21.70
N ILE A 632 -11.93 12.48 -21.58
CA ILE A 632 -10.60 12.44 -20.99
C ILE A 632 -10.71 13.04 -19.59
N LEU A 633 -10.17 12.36 -18.59
CA LEU A 633 -10.15 12.85 -17.21
C LEU A 633 -8.98 13.81 -17.01
N ASP A 634 -9.23 14.91 -16.30
CA ASP A 634 -8.18 15.87 -15.89
C ASP A 634 -7.91 15.70 -14.40
N ASP A 635 -7.21 14.62 -14.05
CA ASP A 635 -6.87 14.18 -12.70
C ASP A 635 -5.41 14.49 -12.32
N PHE A 636 -4.83 15.50 -12.97
CA PHE A 636 -3.52 16.04 -12.63
C PHE A 636 -3.65 17.20 -11.64
N GLY A 637 -2.77 17.22 -10.64
CA GLY A 637 -2.91 18.11 -9.50
C GLY A 637 -4.15 17.77 -8.66
N ASP A 638 -4.59 18.71 -7.84
CA ASP A 638 -5.73 18.55 -6.93
C ASP A 638 -7.09 18.94 -7.55
N GLN A 639 -7.09 19.68 -8.67
CA GLN A 639 -8.30 20.16 -9.38
C GLN A 639 -8.22 20.13 -10.92
N GLY A 640 -7.22 19.46 -11.49
CA GLY A 640 -6.99 19.40 -12.94
C GLY A 640 -6.06 20.51 -13.42
N CYS A 641 -5.48 20.32 -14.61
CA CYS A 641 -4.43 21.14 -15.19
C CYS A 641 -4.78 21.71 -16.58
N TYR A 642 -6.07 21.82 -16.88
CA TYR A 642 -6.59 22.20 -18.21
C TYR A 642 -6.19 21.21 -19.31
N TYR A 643 -5.74 20.00 -18.95
CA TYR A 643 -5.17 19.03 -19.90
C TYR A 643 -3.87 19.53 -20.57
N LEU A 644 -3.16 20.48 -19.93
CA LEU A 644 -2.11 21.25 -20.59
C LEU A 644 -0.70 20.97 -20.07
N SER A 645 -0.44 21.22 -18.78
CA SER A 645 0.93 21.25 -18.29
C SER A 645 1.10 20.91 -16.81
N ASP A 646 2.33 20.51 -16.49
CA ASP A 646 2.84 20.20 -15.15
C ASP A 646 4.22 20.86 -15.02
N HIS A 647 4.36 21.84 -14.11
CA HIS A 647 5.55 22.66 -13.90
C HIS A 647 6.20 23.17 -15.22
N GLY A 648 5.38 23.70 -16.13
CA GLY A 648 5.81 24.21 -17.45
C GLY A 648 6.01 23.15 -18.53
N SER A 649 6.06 21.85 -18.18
CA SER A 649 6.13 20.76 -19.15
C SER A 649 4.79 20.56 -19.88
N ARG A 650 4.83 20.43 -21.22
CA ARG A 650 3.65 20.16 -22.07
C ARG A 650 3.39 18.67 -22.30
N ALA A 651 4.00 17.79 -21.52
CA ALA A 651 3.86 16.35 -21.67
C ALA A 651 2.38 15.89 -21.59
N ILE A 652 1.58 16.47 -20.69
CA ILE A 652 0.14 16.17 -20.58
C ILE A 652 -0.59 16.50 -21.88
N ALA A 653 -0.38 17.70 -22.42
CA ALA A 653 -1.00 18.09 -23.69
C ALA A 653 -0.63 17.15 -24.84
N HIS A 654 0.64 16.72 -24.92
CA HIS A 654 1.09 15.76 -25.92
C HIS A 654 0.43 14.39 -25.75
N SER A 655 0.32 13.87 -24.52
CA SER A 655 -0.40 12.62 -24.25
C SER A 655 -1.87 12.70 -24.65
N VAL A 656 -2.52 13.85 -24.43
CA VAL A 656 -3.92 14.06 -24.83
C VAL A 656 -4.08 14.02 -26.33
N GLN A 657 -3.21 14.71 -27.08
CA GLN A 657 -3.20 14.66 -28.54
C GLN A 657 -2.92 13.25 -29.08
N ALA A 658 -1.98 12.52 -28.46
CA ALA A 658 -1.66 11.15 -28.83
C ALA A 658 -2.83 10.18 -28.59
N LEU A 659 -3.54 10.32 -27.47
CA LEU A 659 -4.75 9.54 -27.18
C LEU A 659 -5.85 9.81 -28.21
N ILE A 660 -6.12 11.09 -28.51
CA ILE A 660 -7.13 11.46 -29.51
C ILE A 660 -6.76 10.87 -30.88
N GLY A 661 -5.51 11.02 -31.32
CA GLY A 661 -5.00 10.43 -32.56
C GLY A 661 -5.19 8.92 -32.60
N LYS A 662 -4.78 8.21 -31.54
CA LYS A 662 -4.96 6.76 -31.42
C LYS A 662 -6.43 6.34 -31.53
N VAL A 663 -7.34 7.02 -30.84
CA VAL A 663 -8.78 6.69 -30.90
C VAL A 663 -9.34 6.95 -32.30
N VAL A 664 -8.90 8.02 -32.97
CA VAL A 664 -9.29 8.32 -34.35
C VAL A 664 -8.81 7.25 -35.31
N ASP A 665 -7.57 6.79 -35.17
CA ASP A 665 -6.98 5.70 -35.95
C ASP A 665 -7.72 4.38 -35.69
N ASP A 666 -8.00 4.06 -34.43
CA ASP A 666 -8.74 2.86 -34.01
C ASP A 666 -10.18 2.84 -34.58
N LEU A 667 -10.82 4.02 -34.69
CA LEU A 667 -12.15 4.19 -35.27
C LEU A 667 -12.15 4.32 -36.81
N GLN A 668 -10.98 4.47 -37.43
CA GLN A 668 -10.81 4.66 -38.88
C GLN A 668 -11.61 5.84 -39.45
N ILE A 669 -11.63 6.97 -38.75
CA ILE A 669 -12.33 8.20 -39.18
C ILE A 669 -11.36 9.32 -39.58
N GLY A 670 -11.79 10.20 -40.49
CA GLY A 670 -11.04 11.41 -40.84
C GLY A 670 -11.10 12.49 -39.74
N ARG A 671 -10.10 13.39 -39.70
CA ARG A 671 -10.04 14.48 -38.72
C ARG A 671 -11.24 15.43 -38.80
N GLU A 672 -11.82 15.58 -39.98
CA GLU A 672 -13.04 16.34 -40.26
C GLU A 672 -14.29 15.79 -39.53
N HIS A 673 -14.23 14.55 -39.04
CA HIS A 673 -15.29 13.90 -38.26
C HIS A 673 -15.02 13.94 -36.75
N VAL A 674 -14.02 14.70 -36.30
CA VAL A 674 -13.65 14.83 -34.88
C VAL A 674 -14.05 16.21 -34.37
N TYR A 675 -14.88 16.23 -33.33
CA TYR A 675 -15.40 17.44 -32.71
C TYR A 675 -14.97 17.56 -31.26
N PHE A 676 -14.72 18.79 -30.82
CA PHE A 676 -14.19 19.07 -29.47
C PHE A 676 -15.22 19.89 -28.69
N ALA A 677 -15.49 19.50 -27.44
CA ALA A 677 -16.51 20.15 -26.64
C ALA A 677 -16.14 20.33 -25.16
N GLY A 678 -16.59 21.44 -24.58
CA GLY A 678 -16.48 21.71 -23.15
C GLY A 678 -16.94 23.13 -22.76
N SER A 679 -17.12 23.38 -21.47
CA SER A 679 -17.35 24.74 -20.94
C SER A 679 -16.32 25.17 -19.91
N SER A 680 -16.18 26.47 -19.69
CA SER A 680 -15.22 27.07 -18.74
C SER A 680 -13.80 26.51 -18.96
N LYS A 681 -13.25 25.74 -18.02
CA LYS A 681 -11.96 25.03 -18.14
C LYS A 681 -11.94 24.09 -19.35
N GLY A 682 -12.97 23.27 -19.47
CA GLY A 682 -13.13 22.34 -20.58
C GLY A 682 -13.33 23.07 -21.91
N GLY A 683 -13.90 24.26 -21.89
CA GLY A 683 -14.02 25.10 -23.09
C GLY A 683 -12.66 25.61 -23.57
N ALA A 684 -11.80 26.05 -22.64
CA ALA A 684 -10.42 26.42 -22.95
C ALA A 684 -9.61 25.24 -23.50
N ALA A 685 -9.73 24.06 -22.88
CA ALA A 685 -9.08 22.83 -23.36
C ALA A 685 -9.58 22.39 -24.74
N ALA A 686 -10.90 22.46 -24.99
CA ALA A 686 -11.50 22.14 -26.29
C ALA A 686 -11.02 23.09 -27.41
N LEU A 687 -10.85 24.38 -27.11
CA LEU A 687 -10.23 25.33 -28.04
C LEU A 687 -8.78 24.93 -28.35
N TYR A 688 -7.96 24.72 -27.33
CA TYR A 688 -6.54 24.39 -27.51
C TYR A 688 -6.36 23.09 -28.33
N HIS A 689 -6.95 21.99 -27.84
CA HIS A 689 -6.77 20.67 -28.46
C HIS A 689 -7.47 20.55 -29.80
N GLY A 690 -8.62 21.22 -29.99
CA GLY A 690 -9.33 21.20 -31.27
C GLY A 690 -8.55 21.92 -32.36
N ILE A 691 -7.95 23.07 -32.03
CA ILE A 691 -7.10 23.84 -32.94
C ILE A 691 -5.81 23.06 -33.26
N GLU A 692 -5.12 22.54 -32.24
CA GLU A 692 -3.88 21.75 -32.42
C GLU A 692 -4.11 20.50 -33.27
N PHE A 693 -5.21 19.79 -33.04
CA PHE A 693 -5.54 18.57 -33.77
C PHE A 693 -6.01 18.84 -35.21
N ALA A 694 -6.44 20.08 -35.51
CA ALA A 694 -7.15 20.46 -36.73
C ALA A 694 -8.41 19.61 -36.98
N GLY A 695 -9.30 19.54 -35.98
CA GLY A 695 -10.55 18.79 -36.05
C GLY A 695 -11.62 19.40 -36.97
N GLY A 696 -12.76 18.72 -37.09
CA GLY A 696 -13.92 19.16 -37.87
C GLY A 696 -14.70 20.32 -37.24
N GLY A 697 -14.63 20.50 -35.92
CA GLY A 697 -15.26 21.64 -35.24
C GLY A 697 -15.10 21.63 -33.72
N ILE A 698 -15.37 22.79 -33.12
CA ILE A 698 -15.22 23.06 -31.70
C ILE A 698 -16.50 23.70 -31.17
N VAL A 699 -17.12 23.12 -30.14
CA VAL A 699 -18.37 23.60 -29.54
C VAL A 699 -18.13 23.93 -28.07
N VAL A 700 -18.09 25.21 -27.71
CA VAL A 700 -17.61 25.66 -26.39
C VAL A 700 -18.56 26.61 -25.69
N GLY A 701 -18.63 26.51 -24.35
CA GLY A 701 -19.46 27.36 -23.49
C GLY A 701 -18.61 28.20 -22.55
N ALA A 702 -18.74 29.53 -22.61
CA ALA A 702 -18.04 30.50 -21.74
C ALA A 702 -16.58 30.11 -21.40
N PRO A 703 -15.71 29.86 -22.40
CA PRO A 703 -14.34 29.36 -22.18
C PRO A 703 -13.48 30.37 -21.41
N GLN A 704 -12.60 29.85 -20.55
CA GLN A 704 -11.60 30.63 -19.79
C GLN A 704 -10.33 30.83 -20.64
N THR A 705 -10.36 31.77 -21.57
CA THR A 705 -9.30 31.95 -22.58
C THR A 705 -8.03 32.64 -22.05
N ARG A 706 -8.14 33.33 -20.92
CA ARG A 706 -7.00 33.90 -20.16
C ARG A 706 -6.83 33.07 -18.90
N ILE A 707 -6.17 31.92 -19.07
CA ILE A 707 -6.10 30.86 -18.06
C ILE A 707 -5.39 31.35 -16.79
N GLY A 708 -4.24 32.00 -16.93
CA GLY A 708 -3.46 32.48 -15.79
C GLY A 708 -4.20 33.55 -15.00
N SER A 709 -4.78 34.54 -15.68
CA SER A 709 -5.58 35.60 -15.06
C SER A 709 -6.79 35.03 -14.32
N PHE A 710 -7.41 33.96 -14.85
CA PHE A 710 -8.49 33.28 -14.16
C PHE A 710 -7.99 32.55 -12.90
N LEU A 711 -6.86 31.86 -12.97
CA LEU A 711 -6.37 31.01 -11.88
C LEU A 711 -5.74 31.78 -10.71
N GLU A 712 -5.14 32.94 -10.96
CA GLU A 712 -4.34 33.71 -9.99
C GLU A 712 -4.96 33.81 -8.59
N LYS A 713 -6.26 34.08 -8.51
CA LYS A 713 -6.97 34.28 -7.24
C LYS A 713 -7.82 33.08 -6.78
N PRO A 714 -8.70 32.51 -7.62
CA PRO A 714 -9.61 31.45 -7.17
C PRO A 714 -8.92 30.08 -7.07
N HIS A 715 -7.85 29.83 -7.83
CA HIS A 715 -7.19 28.52 -7.92
C HIS A 715 -5.66 28.64 -8.05
N PRO A 716 -4.97 29.31 -7.10
CA PRO A 716 -3.51 29.46 -7.15
C PRO A 716 -2.77 28.12 -7.07
N ASN A 717 -3.40 27.09 -6.51
CA ASN A 717 -2.94 25.70 -6.51
C ASN A 717 -2.79 25.14 -7.94
N VAL A 718 -3.78 25.36 -8.81
CA VAL A 718 -3.72 24.91 -10.21
C VAL A 718 -2.69 25.72 -10.99
N LEU A 719 -2.59 27.04 -10.75
CA LEU A 719 -1.55 27.89 -11.36
C LEU A 719 -0.15 27.39 -10.99
N LYS A 720 0.08 27.12 -9.69
CA LYS A 720 1.33 26.55 -9.17
C LYS A 720 1.63 25.21 -9.83
N PHE A 721 0.66 24.30 -9.90
CA PHE A 721 0.85 22.99 -10.53
C PHE A 721 1.25 23.12 -12.01
N MET A 722 0.54 23.96 -12.78
CA MET A 722 0.75 24.05 -14.22
C MET A 722 2.07 24.71 -14.61
N THR A 723 2.61 25.61 -13.78
CA THR A 723 3.77 26.48 -14.12
C THR A 723 4.96 26.36 -13.18
N GLY A 724 4.80 25.73 -12.01
CA GLY A 724 5.77 25.73 -10.92
C GLY A 724 5.77 27.00 -10.06
N GLY A 725 4.93 28.00 -10.37
CA GLY A 725 4.88 29.27 -9.64
C GLY A 725 3.50 29.93 -9.63
N THR A 726 3.37 31.03 -8.90
CA THR A 726 2.11 31.80 -8.80
C THR A 726 2.26 33.28 -9.12
N GLY A 727 3.46 33.70 -9.58
CA GLY A 727 3.76 35.09 -9.90
C GLY A 727 3.21 35.55 -11.26
N GLN A 728 3.36 36.85 -11.55
CA GLN A 728 2.87 37.45 -12.80
C GLN A 728 3.44 36.83 -14.08
N VAL A 729 4.66 36.29 -14.02
CA VAL A 729 5.26 35.56 -15.15
C VAL A 729 4.46 34.29 -15.47
N ALA A 730 4.11 33.51 -14.45
CA ALA A 730 3.27 32.32 -14.60
C ALA A 730 1.87 32.66 -15.11
N VAL A 731 1.28 33.75 -14.60
CA VAL A 731 -0.02 34.27 -15.08
C VAL A 731 0.05 34.61 -16.57
N ALA A 732 1.06 35.39 -16.98
CA ALA A 732 1.24 35.80 -18.37
C ALA A 732 1.50 34.62 -19.30
N GLU A 733 2.29 33.64 -18.85
CA GLU A 733 2.57 32.41 -19.62
C GLU A 733 1.28 31.64 -19.95
N LEU A 734 0.42 31.40 -18.96
CA LEU A 734 -0.84 30.68 -19.18
C LEU A 734 -1.85 31.50 -19.98
N ASP A 735 -1.88 32.83 -19.84
CA ASP A 735 -2.76 33.70 -20.61
C ASP A 735 -2.42 33.73 -22.11
N ALA A 736 -1.14 33.56 -22.47
CA ALA A 736 -0.69 33.61 -23.85
C ALA A 736 -1.12 32.37 -24.66
N ILE A 737 -1.25 31.19 -24.03
CA ILE A 737 -1.39 29.88 -24.69
C ILE A 737 -2.44 29.90 -25.81
N LEU A 738 -3.68 30.26 -25.49
CA LEU A 738 -4.79 30.17 -26.44
C LEU A 738 -4.76 31.25 -27.52
N PHE A 739 -4.11 32.38 -27.26
CA PHE A 739 -3.96 33.47 -28.23
C PHE A 739 -2.85 33.13 -29.23
N GLU A 740 -1.69 32.69 -28.74
CA GLU A 740 -0.61 32.21 -29.60
C GLU A 740 -1.02 31.00 -30.43
N GLN A 741 -1.85 30.12 -29.89
CA GLN A 741 -2.32 28.94 -30.59
C GLN A 741 -3.13 29.28 -31.85
N VAL A 742 -3.90 30.36 -31.82
CA VAL A 742 -4.63 30.85 -32.99
C VAL A 742 -3.67 31.47 -34.01
N GLN A 743 -2.72 32.29 -33.54
CA GLN A 743 -1.76 32.97 -34.42
C GLN A 743 -0.85 32.03 -35.21
N ARG A 744 -0.55 30.86 -34.65
CA ARG A 744 0.32 29.85 -35.29
C ARG A 744 -0.36 29.13 -36.45
N GLN A 745 -1.69 29.25 -36.60
CA GLN A 745 -2.47 28.50 -37.57
C GLN A 745 -2.92 29.39 -38.73
N SER A 746 -2.81 28.87 -39.96
CA SER A 746 -3.32 29.57 -41.15
C SER A 746 -4.85 29.51 -41.25
N THR A 747 -5.44 28.43 -40.73
CA THR A 747 -6.87 28.20 -40.62
C THR A 747 -7.15 27.39 -39.36
N ILE A 748 -8.25 27.69 -38.66
CA ILE A 748 -8.68 26.92 -37.50
C ILE A 748 -10.01 26.20 -37.79
N PRO A 749 -10.36 25.13 -37.04
CA PRO A 749 -11.66 24.50 -37.12
C PRO A 749 -12.82 25.46 -36.88
N ARG A 750 -14.01 25.08 -37.37
CA ARG A 750 -15.23 25.85 -37.08
C ARG A 750 -15.47 25.91 -35.57
N VAL A 751 -15.55 27.11 -35.02
CA VAL A 751 -15.84 27.35 -33.59
C VAL A 751 -17.27 27.85 -33.41
N ASP A 752 -18.11 27.11 -32.69
CA ASP A 752 -19.42 27.52 -32.18
C ASP A 752 -19.29 27.79 -30.67
N LEU A 753 -19.46 29.05 -30.25
CA LEU A 753 -19.27 29.51 -28.88
C LEU A 753 -20.57 30.07 -28.31
N LEU A 754 -20.96 29.62 -27.11
CA LEU A 754 -22.09 30.18 -26.35
C LEU A 754 -21.61 30.85 -25.05
N VAL A 755 -22.15 32.04 -24.74
CA VAL A 755 -21.89 32.74 -23.47
C VAL A 755 -23.09 33.62 -23.09
N GLY A 756 -23.31 33.89 -21.81
CA GLY A 756 -24.30 34.87 -21.36
C GLY A 756 -23.78 36.31 -21.37
N ASP A 757 -24.60 37.31 -21.67
CA ASP A 757 -24.17 38.73 -21.63
C ASP A 757 -23.88 39.26 -20.21
N ALA A 758 -24.50 38.65 -19.20
CA ALA A 758 -24.31 38.91 -17.78
C ALA A 758 -23.20 38.03 -17.15
N ASP A 759 -22.58 37.14 -17.93
CA ASP A 759 -21.43 36.36 -17.50
C ASP A 759 -20.16 37.20 -17.57
N HIS A 760 -19.42 37.29 -16.45
CA HIS A 760 -18.10 37.93 -16.42
C HIS A 760 -17.10 37.34 -17.43
N HIS A 761 -17.23 36.07 -17.82
CA HIS A 761 -16.41 35.44 -18.87
C HIS A 761 -16.62 36.10 -20.22
N TYR A 762 -17.80 36.67 -20.50
CA TYR A 762 -18.08 37.31 -21.78
C TYR A 762 -17.08 38.45 -22.07
N ARG A 763 -16.91 39.35 -21.11
CA ARG A 763 -16.03 40.53 -21.26
C ARG A 763 -14.55 40.20 -21.07
N ASN A 764 -14.24 39.30 -20.14
CA ASN A 764 -12.86 39.07 -19.70
C ASN A 764 -12.14 37.96 -20.47
N HIS A 765 -12.88 37.02 -21.06
CA HIS A 765 -12.32 35.86 -21.74
C HIS A 765 -12.80 35.74 -23.19
N VAL A 766 -14.12 35.66 -23.40
CA VAL A 766 -14.69 35.36 -24.72
C VAL A 766 -14.42 36.49 -25.72
N LEU A 767 -14.85 37.72 -25.43
CA LEU A 767 -14.68 38.84 -26.36
C LEU A 767 -13.22 39.12 -26.73
N PRO A 768 -12.25 39.14 -25.78
CA PRO A 768 -10.84 39.32 -26.13
C PRO A 768 -10.33 38.26 -27.10
N TRP A 769 -10.68 36.98 -26.90
CA TRP A 769 -10.21 35.90 -27.75
C TRP A 769 -10.91 35.88 -29.12
N VAL A 770 -12.23 36.13 -29.17
CA VAL A 770 -12.98 36.22 -30.42
C VAL A 770 -12.43 37.32 -31.32
N ARG A 771 -12.22 38.52 -30.77
CA ARG A 771 -11.63 39.64 -31.52
C ARG A 771 -10.25 39.27 -32.05
N HIS A 772 -9.43 38.62 -31.23
CA HIS A 772 -8.10 38.18 -31.63
C HIS A 772 -8.14 37.18 -32.79
N ALA A 773 -9.08 36.22 -32.76
CA ALA A 773 -9.25 35.25 -33.82
C ALA A 773 -9.79 35.90 -35.11
N GLU A 774 -10.71 36.86 -35.00
CA GLU A 774 -11.22 37.63 -36.14
C GLU A 774 -10.14 38.51 -36.77
N GLU A 775 -9.31 39.16 -35.96
CA GLU A 775 -8.13 39.91 -36.41
C GLU A 775 -7.10 39.02 -37.12
N ALA A 776 -6.98 37.76 -36.71
CA ALA A 776 -6.18 36.74 -37.39
C ALA A 776 -6.86 36.16 -38.65
N GLY A 777 -8.06 36.61 -39.01
CA GLY A 777 -8.77 36.21 -40.22
C GLY A 777 -9.68 34.99 -40.07
N HIS A 778 -10.02 34.58 -38.84
CA HIS A 778 -10.90 33.45 -38.58
C HIS A 778 -12.31 33.88 -38.16
N THR A 779 -13.34 33.20 -38.68
CA THR A 779 -14.73 33.48 -38.31
C THR A 779 -15.17 32.64 -37.13
N ILE A 780 -15.69 33.28 -36.07
CA ILE A 780 -16.18 32.59 -34.87
C ILE A 780 -17.71 32.72 -34.78
N GLY A 781 -18.39 31.59 -34.58
CA GLY A 781 -19.84 31.56 -34.36
C GLY A 781 -20.18 31.87 -32.90
N LEU A 782 -20.34 33.16 -32.57
CA LEU A 782 -20.65 33.61 -31.21
C LEU A 782 -22.17 33.76 -30.98
N GLU A 783 -22.73 33.00 -30.04
CA GLU A 783 -24.11 33.11 -29.57
C GLU A 783 -24.13 33.67 -28.14
N VAL A 784 -24.77 34.84 -27.97
CA VAL A 784 -24.86 35.54 -26.68
C VAL A 784 -26.27 35.42 -26.12
N VAL A 785 -26.40 34.85 -24.93
CA VAL A 785 -27.70 34.60 -24.26
C VAL A 785 -28.00 35.75 -23.30
N PRO A 786 -29.09 36.53 -23.53
CA PRO A 786 -29.42 37.67 -22.69
C PRO A 786 -29.74 37.28 -21.25
N GLY A 787 -29.30 38.11 -20.29
CA GLY A 787 -29.59 38.00 -18.86
C GLY A 787 -28.99 36.78 -18.16
N THR A 788 -28.09 36.01 -18.80
CA THR A 788 -27.59 34.75 -18.24
C THR A 788 -26.26 34.95 -17.50
N PRO A 789 -26.20 34.84 -16.16
CA PRO A 789 -24.96 34.87 -15.41
C PRO A 789 -24.17 33.55 -15.53
N HIS A 790 -22.91 33.52 -15.08
CA HIS A 790 -22.05 32.34 -15.20
C HIS A 790 -22.64 31.06 -14.57
N SER A 791 -23.32 31.20 -13.42
CA SER A 791 -23.97 30.08 -12.72
C SER A 791 -24.99 29.34 -13.58
N ASP A 792 -25.57 30.03 -14.56
CA ASP A 792 -26.70 29.54 -15.35
C ASP A 792 -26.26 29.11 -16.77
N VAL A 793 -24.99 29.33 -17.12
CA VAL A 793 -24.43 28.92 -18.43
C VAL A 793 -24.41 27.41 -18.59
N GLY A 794 -24.16 26.65 -17.51
CA GLY A 794 -24.07 25.19 -17.55
C GLY A 794 -25.31 24.51 -18.15
N PRO A 795 -26.52 24.74 -17.61
CA PRO A 795 -27.78 24.23 -18.17
C PRO A 795 -28.03 24.65 -19.62
N VAL A 796 -27.77 25.92 -19.97
CA VAL A 796 -27.99 26.44 -21.33
C VAL A 796 -27.03 25.80 -22.33
N PHE A 797 -25.75 25.65 -21.94
CA PHE A 797 -24.73 25.01 -22.78
C PHE A 797 -25.05 23.54 -23.06
N LYS A 798 -25.65 22.79 -22.13
CA LYS A 798 -26.07 21.39 -22.37
C LYS A 798 -27.01 21.28 -23.57
N ASN A 799 -27.98 22.18 -23.68
CA ASN A 799 -28.94 22.19 -24.78
C ASN A 799 -28.28 22.64 -26.09
N PHE A 800 -27.44 23.66 -26.03
CA PHE A 800 -26.66 24.13 -27.18
C PHE A 800 -25.74 23.05 -27.73
N LEU A 801 -24.97 22.38 -26.86
CA LEU A 801 -24.10 21.26 -27.23
C LEU A 801 -24.90 20.15 -27.92
N ARG A 802 -26.02 19.70 -27.32
CA ARG A 802 -26.87 18.66 -27.90
C ARG A 802 -27.38 19.08 -29.28
N SER A 803 -27.85 20.31 -29.44
CA SER A 803 -28.34 20.86 -30.71
C SER A 803 -27.24 20.87 -31.78
N LYS A 804 -26.07 21.41 -31.48
CA LYS A 804 -24.93 21.49 -32.43
C LYS A 804 -24.44 20.10 -32.84
N ILE A 805 -24.26 19.19 -31.90
CA ILE A 805 -23.82 17.81 -32.18
C ILE A 805 -24.88 17.04 -32.98
N THR A 806 -26.17 17.19 -32.67
CA THR A 806 -27.26 16.58 -33.45
C THR A 806 -27.26 17.07 -34.90
N ALA A 807 -27.11 18.38 -35.10
CA ALA A 807 -27.05 18.98 -36.44
C ALA A 807 -25.83 18.50 -37.23
N LEU A 808 -24.71 18.22 -36.56
CA LEU A 808 -23.50 17.65 -37.17
C LEU A 808 -23.70 16.19 -37.55
N ALA A 809 -24.24 15.37 -36.64
CA ALA A 809 -24.53 13.96 -36.91
C ALA A 809 -25.49 13.77 -38.10
N ALA A 810 -26.50 14.65 -38.24
CA ALA A 810 -27.43 14.64 -39.36
C ALA A 810 -26.77 14.94 -40.72
N ARG A 811 -25.67 15.70 -40.76
CA ARG A 811 -24.93 16.03 -42.00
C ARG A 811 -24.08 14.86 -42.51
N VAL A 812 -23.58 14.02 -41.60
CA VAL A 812 -22.79 12.83 -41.94
C VAL A 812 -23.67 11.68 -42.47
N GLY A 813 -24.95 11.64 -42.05
CA GLY A 813 -25.93 10.63 -42.48
C GLY A 813 -26.63 10.89 -43.82
N ALA A 814 -26.33 11.99 -44.53
CA ALA A 814 -26.96 12.30 -45.82
C ALA A 814 -26.20 11.64 -46.99
N PRO A 815 -26.86 10.83 -47.85
CA PRO A 815 -26.23 10.25 -49.03
C PRO A 815 -25.68 11.34 -49.95
N HIS A 816 -24.41 11.24 -50.34
CA HIS A 816 -23.82 12.10 -51.36
C HIS A 816 -24.54 11.92 -52.69
N GLY A 817 -25.39 12.89 -53.04
CA GLY A 817 -26.10 12.90 -54.31
C GLY A 817 -27.14 14.01 -54.43
N SER A 818 -26.69 15.26 -54.58
CA SER A 818 -27.15 16.11 -55.70
C SER A 818 -26.52 17.50 -55.62
N THR A 819 -25.87 17.85 -56.71
CA THR A 819 -25.50 19.21 -57.10
C THR A 819 -26.76 20.04 -57.42
N ALA A 820 -26.91 21.20 -56.79
CA ALA A 820 -27.65 22.35 -57.34
C ALA A 820 -27.11 23.62 -56.65
N SER A 821 -26.17 24.33 -57.26
CA SER A 821 -26.38 25.51 -58.12
C SER A 821 -26.97 26.70 -57.38
N ALA A 822 -26.17 27.78 -57.38
CA ALA A 822 -26.46 29.11 -56.85
C ALA A 822 -27.71 29.77 -57.45
N ALA A 823 -28.37 30.60 -56.64
CA ALA A 823 -29.04 31.82 -57.11
C ALA A 823 -29.12 32.83 -55.96
N ALA A 824 -28.61 34.03 -56.21
CA ALA A 824 -28.67 35.19 -55.34
C ALA A 824 -29.89 36.07 -55.71
N SER A 825 -30.63 36.52 -54.69
CA SER A 825 -31.49 37.73 -54.64
C SER A 825 -32.20 37.66 -53.26
N GLY A 826 -32.18 38.64 -52.35
CA GLY A 826 -32.39 40.08 -52.51
C GLY A 826 -33.72 40.45 -51.82
N LEU A 827 -33.64 41.36 -50.83
CA LEU A 827 -34.70 42.18 -50.22
C LEU A 827 -35.57 41.64 -49.05
N SER A 828 -35.32 42.28 -47.90
CA SER A 828 -36.26 43.17 -47.17
C SER A 828 -36.68 42.76 -45.76
N SER A 829 -36.62 43.80 -44.92
CA SER A 829 -37.11 43.95 -43.55
C SER A 829 -38.59 43.61 -43.40
N GLY A 830 -38.90 42.78 -42.41
CA GLY A 830 -40.27 42.53 -41.97
C GLY A 830 -40.27 41.97 -40.55
N THR A 831 -40.63 42.81 -39.59
CA THR A 831 -41.06 42.42 -38.25
C THR A 831 -42.27 41.48 -38.36
N SER A 832 -42.15 40.24 -37.90
CA SER A 832 -43.33 39.42 -37.58
C SER A 832 -43.07 38.56 -36.35
N SER A 833 -43.81 38.89 -35.30
CA SER A 833 -44.10 38.07 -34.12
C SER A 833 -44.45 36.62 -34.51
N LEU A 834 -43.70 35.65 -34.00
CA LEU A 834 -44.08 34.24 -34.03
C LEU A 834 -44.88 33.89 -32.77
N PRO A 835 -45.97 33.10 -32.86
CA PRO A 835 -46.77 32.69 -31.72
C PRO A 835 -46.02 31.64 -30.89
N GLN A 836 -45.97 31.85 -29.57
CA GLN A 836 -45.61 30.80 -28.62
C GLN A 836 -46.72 29.76 -28.59
N ALA A 837 -46.47 28.58 -29.13
CA ALA A 837 -47.15 27.36 -28.72
C ALA A 837 -46.11 26.50 -27.97
N GLN A 838 -46.29 26.34 -26.65
CA GLN A 838 -45.52 25.37 -25.88
C GLN A 838 -45.90 23.95 -26.32
N PRO A 839 -44.95 23.01 -26.40
CA PRO A 839 -45.28 21.60 -26.60
C PRO A 839 -45.98 21.06 -25.35
N SER A 840 -47.17 20.49 -25.54
CA SER A 840 -47.86 19.73 -24.49
C SER A 840 -47.04 18.51 -24.09
N GLY A 841 -46.81 18.33 -22.79
CA GLY A 841 -46.10 17.18 -22.22
C GLY A 841 -44.79 17.48 -21.46
N ALA A 842 -44.37 18.74 -21.32
CA ALA A 842 -43.24 19.09 -20.47
C ALA A 842 -43.63 19.11 -18.97
N ALA A 843 -42.79 18.54 -18.11
CA ALA A 843 -42.98 18.59 -16.66
C ALA A 843 -43.00 20.06 -16.18
N PRO A 844 -43.92 20.43 -15.26
CA PRO A 844 -44.02 21.78 -14.73
C PRO A 844 -42.74 22.16 -14.00
N TRP A 845 -42.31 23.41 -14.19
CA TRP A 845 -41.15 23.94 -13.49
C TRP A 845 -41.58 24.47 -12.13
N ILE A 846 -40.76 24.22 -11.10
CA ILE A 846 -41.05 24.68 -9.74
C ILE A 846 -39.90 25.53 -9.23
N ASN A 847 -40.23 26.70 -8.68
CA ASN A 847 -39.27 27.60 -8.05
C ASN A 847 -39.66 27.83 -6.60
N LEU A 848 -38.82 27.34 -5.68
CA LEU A 848 -38.97 27.57 -4.25
C LEU A 848 -37.92 28.60 -3.82
N SER A 849 -38.35 29.72 -3.25
CA SER A 849 -37.48 30.85 -2.92
C SER A 849 -37.87 31.50 -1.59
N VAL A 850 -36.87 32.05 -0.92
CA VAL A 850 -37.00 32.87 0.29
C VAL A 850 -36.34 34.21 -0.01
N ALA A 851 -37.02 35.31 0.30
CA ALA A 851 -36.40 36.63 0.22
C ALA A 851 -35.36 36.78 1.35
N ALA A 852 -34.18 37.33 1.04
CA ALA A 852 -33.11 37.47 2.04
C ALA A 852 -33.58 38.18 3.31
N GLY A 853 -33.41 37.54 4.48
CA GLY A 853 -33.85 38.07 5.78
C GLY A 853 -35.34 37.96 6.07
N SER A 854 -36.08 37.14 5.32
CA SER A 854 -37.53 36.91 5.50
C SER A 854 -37.84 35.49 5.97
N SER A 855 -38.85 35.36 6.84
CA SER A 855 -39.47 34.06 7.21
C SER A 855 -40.58 33.64 6.24
N THR A 856 -40.71 34.33 5.09
CA THR A 856 -41.68 34.04 4.05
C THR A 856 -41.06 33.18 2.95
N LEU A 857 -41.61 31.97 2.78
CA LEU A 857 -41.27 31.03 1.72
C LEU A 857 -42.30 31.14 0.59
N ARG A 858 -41.84 31.28 -0.65
CA ARG A 858 -42.72 31.32 -1.84
C ARG A 858 -42.38 30.20 -2.80
N LEU A 859 -43.42 29.51 -3.27
CA LEU A 859 -43.35 28.51 -4.31
C LEU A 859 -44.21 28.95 -5.49
N SER A 860 -43.63 29.01 -6.68
CA SER A 860 -44.38 29.11 -7.93
C SER A 860 -44.23 27.84 -8.76
N VAL A 861 -45.34 27.41 -9.37
CA VAL A 861 -45.40 26.23 -10.24
C VAL A 861 -45.84 26.69 -11.63
N SER A 862 -44.98 26.53 -12.64
CA SER A 862 -45.29 26.85 -14.03
C SER A 862 -45.74 25.61 -14.80
N GLY A 863 -46.70 25.73 -15.71
CA GLY A 863 -47.22 24.62 -16.51
C GLY A 863 -48.47 25.02 -17.28
N ALA A 864 -49.06 24.08 -18.05
CA ALA A 864 -50.29 24.31 -18.80
C ALA A 864 -51.45 24.78 -17.90
N GLU A 865 -52.35 25.62 -18.43
CA GLU A 865 -53.46 26.21 -17.66
C GLU A 865 -54.42 25.13 -17.08
N GLU A 866 -54.53 23.97 -17.71
CA GLU A 866 -55.44 22.89 -17.32
C GLU A 866 -54.88 21.92 -16.25
N LEU A 867 -53.66 22.15 -15.76
CA LEU A 867 -53.02 21.30 -14.74
C LEU A 867 -53.73 21.44 -13.37
N GLN A 868 -53.92 20.35 -12.64
CA GLN A 868 -54.20 20.40 -11.20
C GLN A 868 -52.94 20.13 -10.43
N VAL A 869 -52.67 20.93 -9.39
CA VAL A 869 -51.47 20.85 -8.58
C VAL A 869 -51.84 20.63 -7.12
N SER A 870 -51.16 19.67 -6.50
CA SER A 870 -51.11 19.41 -5.05
C SER A 870 -49.66 19.55 -4.60
N LEU A 871 -49.41 19.88 -3.33
CA LEU A 871 -48.02 19.89 -2.82
C LEU A 871 -47.94 19.43 -1.37
N LYS A 872 -46.74 18.97 -0.99
CA LYS A 872 -46.32 18.78 0.40
C LYS A 872 -45.08 19.62 0.66
N LEU A 873 -45.14 20.50 1.65
CA LEU A 873 -44.00 21.27 2.14
C LEU A 873 -43.34 20.49 3.28
N TYR A 874 -42.02 20.34 3.24
CA TYR A 874 -41.23 19.65 4.24
C TYR A 874 -40.26 20.63 4.92
N ARG A 875 -40.03 20.46 6.22
CA ARG A 875 -38.87 20.98 6.96
C ARG A 875 -38.05 19.78 7.42
N ALA A 876 -36.83 19.66 6.92
CA ALA A 876 -36.08 18.40 7.01
C ALA A 876 -36.98 17.20 6.63
N ASN A 877 -37.16 16.22 7.51
CA ASN A 877 -37.94 15.02 7.20
C ASN A 877 -39.43 15.12 7.59
N GLU A 878 -39.88 16.24 8.16
CA GLU A 878 -41.24 16.43 8.65
C GLU A 878 -42.09 17.21 7.65
N VAL A 879 -43.35 16.80 7.46
CA VAL A 879 -44.32 17.52 6.62
C VAL A 879 -44.88 18.70 7.41
N VAL A 880 -44.65 19.90 6.91
CA VAL A 880 -45.09 21.17 7.51
C VAL A 880 -46.46 21.58 7.00
N ASP A 881 -46.73 21.33 5.71
CA ASP A 881 -48.02 21.65 5.11
C ASP A 881 -48.34 20.71 3.93
N THR A 882 -49.62 20.51 3.66
CA THR A 882 -50.12 19.73 2.52
C THR A 882 -51.27 20.46 1.86
N ILE A 883 -51.14 20.75 0.58
CA ILE A 883 -52.19 21.37 -0.23
C ILE A 883 -52.76 20.33 -1.19
N GLU A 884 -54.08 20.20 -1.15
CA GLU A 884 -54.83 19.33 -2.04
C GLU A 884 -54.83 19.84 -3.49
N TYR A 885 -55.24 18.98 -4.43
CA TYR A 885 -55.27 19.32 -5.84
C TYR A 885 -56.17 20.53 -6.12
N GLY A 886 -55.60 21.55 -6.74
CA GLY A 886 -56.34 22.71 -7.21
C GLY A 886 -55.64 23.41 -8.38
N ASP A 887 -56.28 24.48 -8.85
CA ASP A 887 -55.80 25.24 -10.01
C ASP A 887 -54.79 26.34 -9.59
N ARG A 888 -54.53 26.48 -8.29
CA ARG A 888 -53.58 27.46 -7.72
C ARG A 888 -52.14 27.11 -8.13
N ARG A 889 -51.35 28.15 -8.46
CA ARG A 889 -49.96 28.04 -8.93
C ARG A 889 -48.92 28.72 -8.04
N ASP A 890 -49.36 29.69 -7.24
CA ASP A 890 -48.49 30.46 -6.36
C ASP A 890 -48.88 30.24 -4.90
N PHE A 891 -47.91 29.82 -4.10
CA PHE A 891 -48.07 29.48 -2.71
C PHE A 891 -47.09 30.31 -1.87
N SER A 892 -47.55 30.75 -0.70
CA SER A 892 -46.77 31.55 0.22
C SER A 892 -47.03 31.06 1.63
N TRP A 893 -45.98 30.88 2.41
CA TRP A 893 -46.02 30.55 3.82
C TRP A 893 -45.25 31.62 4.58
N ASP A 894 -45.93 32.32 5.46
CA ASP A 894 -45.36 33.38 6.27
C ASP A 894 -45.06 32.87 7.68
N SER A 895 -44.07 33.47 8.35
CA SER A 895 -43.70 33.16 9.74
C SER A 895 -43.28 31.70 9.97
N LEU A 896 -42.59 31.09 8.99
CA LEU A 896 -42.01 29.75 9.16
C LEU A 896 -40.84 29.77 10.14
N GLU A 897 -40.69 28.69 10.92
CA GLU A 897 -39.54 28.53 11.82
C GLU A 897 -38.23 28.35 11.03
N ALA A 898 -37.11 28.82 11.58
CA ALA A 898 -35.79 28.69 10.94
C ALA A 898 -35.46 27.22 10.62
N GLY A 899 -34.94 26.95 9.42
CA GLY A 899 -34.58 25.60 9.00
C GLY A 899 -34.60 25.40 7.48
N ARG A 900 -34.30 24.16 7.07
CA ARG A 900 -34.25 23.76 5.66
C ARG A 900 -35.59 23.25 5.17
N TYR A 901 -36.14 23.89 4.15
CA TYR A 901 -37.43 23.57 3.54
C TYR A 901 -37.29 23.02 2.12
N ARG A 902 -38.20 22.11 1.72
CA ARG A 902 -38.38 21.68 0.32
C ARG A 902 -39.85 21.42 0.03
N ALA A 903 -40.27 21.59 -1.22
CA ALA A 903 -41.63 21.25 -1.66
C ALA A 903 -41.60 20.04 -2.60
N ARG A 904 -42.49 19.08 -2.37
CA ARG A 904 -42.82 18.03 -3.34
C ARG A 904 -44.18 18.36 -3.96
N VAL A 905 -44.16 18.66 -5.25
CA VAL A 905 -45.33 19.10 -6.01
C VAL A 905 -45.82 17.93 -6.84
N TYR A 906 -47.09 17.58 -6.67
CA TYR A 906 -47.80 16.59 -7.48
C TYR A 906 -48.66 17.31 -8.50
N TYR A 907 -48.65 16.85 -9.75
CA TYR A 907 -49.41 17.47 -10.82
C TYR A 907 -50.08 16.42 -11.70
N ARG A 908 -51.23 16.78 -12.27
CA ARG A 908 -51.98 15.95 -13.23
C ARG A 908 -52.84 16.81 -14.13
N GLU A 909 -53.17 16.32 -15.32
CA GLU A 909 -54.29 16.85 -16.10
C GLU A 909 -55.62 16.41 -15.45
N ARG A 910 -56.72 17.13 -15.67
CA ARG A 910 -58.03 16.80 -15.05
C ARG A 910 -58.44 15.36 -15.43
N GLY A 911 -58.43 14.46 -14.45
CA GLY A 911 -58.76 13.04 -14.64
C GLY A 911 -57.58 12.14 -15.07
N GLY A 912 -56.37 12.68 -15.20
CA GLY A 912 -55.15 11.94 -15.52
C GLY A 912 -54.39 11.43 -14.28
N GLU A 913 -53.36 10.62 -14.52
CA GLU A 913 -52.47 10.11 -13.46
C GLU A 913 -51.58 11.21 -12.87
N ALA A 914 -51.29 11.09 -11.58
CA ALA A 914 -50.46 12.05 -10.85
C ALA A 914 -48.96 11.80 -11.06
N GLN A 915 -48.26 12.82 -11.52
CA GLN A 915 -46.79 12.88 -11.58
C GLN A 915 -46.25 13.79 -10.47
N ALA A 916 -44.96 13.71 -10.15
CA ALA A 916 -44.37 14.51 -9.07
C ALA A 916 -43.03 15.12 -9.46
N VAL A 917 -42.77 16.34 -8.97
CA VAL A 917 -41.50 17.07 -9.08
C VAL A 917 -41.13 17.64 -7.70
N THR A 918 -39.85 17.62 -7.34
CA THR A 918 -39.38 18.04 -6.00
C THR A 918 -38.39 19.18 -6.11
N SER A 919 -38.56 20.23 -5.30
CA SER A 919 -37.68 21.40 -5.33
C SER A 919 -36.32 21.06 -4.70
N SER A 920 -35.33 21.88 -5.02
CA SER A 920 -34.13 21.99 -4.18
C SER A 920 -34.50 22.44 -2.75
N TRP A 921 -33.59 22.18 -1.81
CA TRP A 921 -33.70 22.72 -0.46
C TRP A 921 -33.49 24.24 -0.46
N CYS A 922 -34.26 24.94 0.36
CA CYS A 922 -34.13 26.37 0.62
C CYS A 922 -34.02 26.60 2.14
N GLU A 923 -33.14 27.51 2.57
CA GLU A 923 -32.99 27.87 3.99
C GLU A 923 -33.84 29.08 4.33
N VAL A 924 -34.67 28.93 5.36
CA VAL A 924 -35.36 30.03 6.04
C VAL A 924 -34.54 30.36 7.29
N ALA A 925 -34.09 31.61 7.39
CA ALA A 925 -33.22 32.11 8.46
C ALA A 925 -33.98 32.44 9.75
#